data_AF-A0A518S8S1-F1
#
_entry.id   AF-A0A518S8S1-F1
#
_cell.length_a   1.000
_cell.length_b   1.000
_cell.length_c   1.000
_cell.angle_alpha   90.00
_cell.angle_beta   90.00
_cell.angle_gamma   90.00
#
_symmetry.space_group_name_H-M   'P 1'
#
loop_
_entity.id
_entity.type
_entity.pdbx_description
1 polymer ?
#
loop_
_entity_poly.entity_id
_entity_poly.type
_entity_poly.pdbx_seq_one_letter_code
_entity_poly.pdbx_strand_id
1 'polypeptide(L)'
;MDDRGRVPFALVGVVLLVTATAVGATLATRDTPAETNAADRAADRALAGARIALERATIEASAAAAANPVVTPANTPYGRVLRDDSAFRDALALRVYAAACAAFTDLDTRHGDATARVSLDVIDSPRDARRAIRAVTLDELRPNRVRVTVRNATLAVTEHGESVGVRERAVSVVVDTPVLALHDRMASFAARVDRGVLQGYGLAREATLRLAPYTAARGLAQYAGAPIANVLANRHVEVAANDGLLAVQRATFGRASTASNEAVGRAYALTGVRDMLAVTRASARARATRIFGAMNVTPTQPPSHPPAQSSLTPAAAADTALLDALNALDAVLENASRLDARRLVRVTRTDHRLDTATPPQNWTRVATDTTTETAVTAATAGAVGVFDVHNAFRVLDAFGRRVTVTRTTRASWTNGSAVRTVTGIERSTYRVSVALTARPAALDGVPNRPVDALGERATAAVRSALLPDGADSLAARAVTGDAGTRSATVRVSQPPSLRERAARSLGRIRNRVANTSTAVRVSGAGVLASSPVSALARTLAANRDHLVAAPARYDSIAERALTAVRAHYLDDALAVVRERAGDAASVRGALRDTVTRLGGWVPTGVTARETPETVVSEVSVSPRYLSLTDAETLAARNLNVFTLPYGDAADTVTDAAFDGGERAVRLAVAADLLAAAGTRTPDLAAAVRAETARARERFAAVLDARTGLDSGAAERVVSSAATRWRTDAARARAATNGSLAAAVVADSGTRGAKRVALAAALRAESRAVARSDTGGVDEDVVRAARQATRAELTAALGRASTRRVKRALGGRLAALPAGLPVAPLPGFWYATVNVWAVSVRGGYERVAISGGALPPGFDAGAYEYVREGGVVSLDVDGDSRPEPLGRNARVEFAFDTVVVAAVPPGPRGVGDTDGNADERSPGW
;
A
#
# COMPACT_ATOMS: atom_id res chain seq x y z
N MET A 1 -41.22 52.77 1.33
CA MET A 1 -41.98 52.82 0.08
C MET A 1 -43.28 52.11 0.35
N ASP A 2 -44.36 52.88 0.35
CA ASP A 2 -45.73 52.44 0.50
C ASP A 2 -46.22 51.87 -0.84
N ASP A 3 -47.10 50.86 -0.77
CA ASP A 3 -48.26 50.72 -1.66
C ASP A 3 -49.12 49.55 -1.16
N ARG A 4 -49.87 49.82 -0.09
CA ARG A 4 -51.10 49.06 0.23
C ARG A 4 -52.31 49.92 -0.12
N GLY A 5 -52.94 49.58 -1.23
CA GLY A 5 -54.29 50.03 -1.55
C GLY A 5 -55.28 49.57 -0.46
N ARG A 6 -55.94 50.56 0.16
CA ARG A 6 -57.01 50.37 1.13
C ARG A 6 -58.28 49.89 0.42
N VAL A 7 -58.85 48.77 0.86
CA VAL A 7 -60.28 48.45 0.63
C VAL A 7 -61.06 48.88 1.88
N PRO A 8 -62.22 49.56 1.78
CA PRO A 8 -62.92 50.08 2.94
C PRO A 8 -63.57 48.96 3.75
N PHE A 9 -63.26 48.91 5.04
CA PHE A 9 -63.86 48.00 6.05
C PHE A 9 -65.40 47.99 6.06
N ALA A 10 -66.04 49.04 5.54
CA ALA A 10 -67.48 49.13 5.41
C ALA A 10 -68.08 48.06 4.47
N LEU A 11 -67.37 47.66 3.41
CA LEU A 11 -67.89 46.71 2.42
C LEU A 11 -67.80 45.26 2.93
N VAL A 12 -66.78 44.93 3.71
CA VAL A 12 -66.66 43.63 4.41
C VAL A 12 -67.70 43.52 5.53
N GLY A 13 -67.98 44.60 6.25
CA GLY A 13 -69.04 44.64 7.26
C GLY A 13 -70.43 44.40 6.68
N VAL A 14 -70.76 45.01 5.55
CA VAL A 14 -72.06 44.82 4.88
C VAL A 14 -72.18 43.44 4.23
N VAL A 15 -71.11 42.91 3.62
CA VAL A 15 -71.12 41.54 3.06
C VAL A 15 -71.28 40.51 4.18
N LEU A 16 -70.60 40.68 5.33
CA LEU A 16 -70.77 39.81 6.50
C LEU A 16 -72.16 39.94 7.13
N LEU A 17 -72.73 41.14 7.16
CA LEU A 17 -74.08 41.33 7.70
C LEU A 17 -75.14 40.71 6.79
N VAL A 18 -75.01 40.89 5.47
CA VAL A 18 -75.93 40.32 4.46
C VAL A 18 -75.80 38.79 4.39
N THR A 19 -74.58 38.23 4.52
CA THR A 19 -74.41 36.77 4.65
C THR A 19 -74.91 36.24 5.99
N ALA A 20 -74.80 36.98 7.09
CA ALA A 20 -75.36 36.60 8.39
C ALA A 20 -76.90 36.61 8.40
N THR A 21 -77.55 37.58 7.75
CA THR A 21 -79.02 37.58 7.61
C THR A 21 -79.54 36.54 6.63
N ALA A 22 -78.79 36.22 5.56
CA ALA A 22 -79.16 35.15 4.64
C ALA A 22 -79.05 33.75 5.30
N VAL A 23 -78.04 33.54 6.14
CA VAL A 23 -77.90 32.31 6.94
C VAL A 23 -78.96 32.23 8.05
N GLY A 24 -79.33 33.36 8.66
CA GLY A 24 -80.38 33.43 9.68
C GLY A 24 -81.78 33.08 9.17
N ALA A 25 -82.15 33.48 7.95
CA ALA A 25 -83.44 33.14 7.36
C ALA A 25 -83.52 31.68 6.87
N THR A 26 -82.40 31.08 6.44
CA THR A 26 -82.34 29.64 6.08
C THR A 26 -82.21 28.70 7.29
N LEU A 27 -81.84 29.22 8.46
CA LEU A 27 -81.83 28.46 9.72
C LEU A 27 -83.18 28.50 10.45
N ALA A 28 -84.08 29.42 10.10
CA ALA A 28 -85.43 29.51 10.68
C ALA A 28 -86.48 28.64 9.97
N THR A 29 -86.15 28.09 8.79
CA THR A 29 -87.01 27.14 8.03
C THR A 29 -86.36 25.78 7.84
N ARG A 30 -85.32 25.46 8.61
CA ARG A 30 -84.91 24.07 8.81
C ARG A 30 -85.53 23.61 10.11
N ASP A 31 -86.30 22.53 10.02
CA ASP A 31 -86.69 21.71 11.15
C ASP A 31 -85.52 21.62 12.14
N THR A 32 -85.84 21.82 13.42
CA THR A 32 -85.01 21.53 14.59
C THR A 32 -83.94 20.47 14.29
N PRO A 33 -82.65 20.65 14.68
CA PRO A 33 -81.68 19.58 14.57
C PRO A 33 -82.28 18.38 15.30
N ALA A 34 -82.50 17.27 14.57
CA ALA A 34 -82.99 16.04 15.15
C ALA A 34 -82.21 15.79 16.44
N GLU A 35 -82.92 15.66 17.56
CA GLU A 35 -82.34 15.15 18.80
C GLU A 35 -81.45 13.97 18.42
N THR A 36 -80.17 14.00 18.79
CA THR A 36 -79.25 12.89 18.50
C THR A 36 -79.89 11.63 19.06
N ASN A 37 -80.38 10.76 18.17
CA ASN A 37 -81.21 9.62 18.56
C ASN A 37 -80.41 8.64 19.42
N ALA A 38 -81.11 7.82 20.21
CA ALA A 38 -80.47 6.89 21.15
C ALA A 38 -79.48 5.94 20.43
N ALA A 39 -79.81 5.54 19.19
CA ALA A 39 -79.00 4.74 18.29
C ALA A 39 -77.63 5.36 17.96
N ASP A 40 -77.55 6.63 17.55
CA ASP A 40 -76.28 7.30 17.22
C ASP A 40 -75.37 7.42 18.46
N ARG A 41 -75.95 7.70 19.64
CA ARG A 41 -75.17 7.74 20.88
C ARG A 41 -74.70 6.36 21.34
N ALA A 42 -75.49 5.31 21.14
CA ALA A 42 -75.07 3.94 21.40
C ALA A 42 -73.89 3.56 20.47
N ALA A 43 -74.00 3.88 19.18
CA ALA A 43 -72.95 3.68 18.18
C ALA A 43 -71.64 4.42 18.52
N ASP A 44 -71.70 5.70 18.87
CA ASP A 44 -70.52 6.49 19.22
C ASP A 44 -69.83 5.96 20.49
N ARG A 45 -70.61 5.54 21.51
CA ARG A 45 -70.03 4.90 22.70
C ARG A 45 -69.42 3.55 22.39
N ALA A 46 -70.05 2.73 21.55
CA ALA A 46 -69.50 1.44 21.15
C ALA A 46 -68.18 1.61 20.36
N LEU A 47 -68.10 2.61 19.46
CA LEU A 47 -66.86 2.96 18.77
C LEU A 47 -65.78 3.52 19.69
N ALA A 48 -66.16 4.31 20.70
CA ALA A 48 -65.22 4.79 21.72
C ALA A 48 -64.68 3.61 22.57
N GLY A 49 -65.56 2.69 22.97
CA GLY A 49 -65.18 1.45 23.66
C GLY A 49 -64.26 0.57 22.81
N ALA A 50 -64.57 0.41 21.52
CA ALA A 50 -63.72 -0.32 20.57
C ALA A 50 -62.33 0.33 20.40
N ARG A 51 -62.22 1.66 20.44
CA ARG A 51 -60.91 2.33 20.44
C ARG A 51 -60.11 2.04 21.71
N ILE A 52 -60.74 2.10 22.89
CA ILE A 52 -60.08 1.77 24.17
C ILE A 52 -59.62 0.31 24.17
N ALA A 53 -60.47 -0.62 23.73
CA ALA A 53 -60.14 -2.03 23.62
C ALA A 53 -59.01 -2.28 22.61
N LEU A 54 -59.03 -1.62 21.45
CA LEU A 54 -57.97 -1.73 20.46
C LEU A 54 -56.63 -1.15 20.97
N GLU A 55 -56.67 -0.03 21.70
CA GLU A 55 -55.48 0.54 22.33
C GLU A 55 -54.86 -0.47 23.33
N ARG A 56 -55.68 -1.06 24.20
CA ARG A 56 -55.24 -2.09 25.15
C ARG A 56 -54.68 -3.33 24.45
N ALA A 57 -55.41 -3.88 23.49
CA ALA A 57 -54.99 -5.03 22.68
C ALA A 57 -53.68 -4.77 21.95
N THR A 58 -53.48 -3.55 21.45
CA THR A 58 -52.24 -3.13 20.76
C THR A 58 -51.05 -3.09 21.71
N ILE A 59 -51.22 -2.59 22.94
CA ILE A 59 -50.16 -2.54 23.96
C ILE A 59 -49.72 -3.96 24.34
N GLU A 60 -50.69 -4.85 24.63
CA GLU A 60 -50.43 -6.25 24.98
C GLU A 60 -49.78 -7.02 23.82
N ALA A 61 -50.33 -6.90 22.60
CA ALA A 61 -49.75 -7.50 21.40
C ALA A 61 -48.33 -6.99 21.12
N SER A 62 -48.07 -5.70 21.36
CA SER A 62 -46.73 -5.11 21.19
C SER A 62 -45.74 -5.65 22.22
N ALA A 63 -46.13 -5.75 23.50
CA ALA A 63 -45.29 -6.32 24.55
C ALA A 63 -45.00 -7.80 24.30
N ALA A 64 -46.03 -8.60 23.95
CA ALA A 64 -45.88 -10.00 23.61
C ALA A 64 -45.02 -10.20 22.34
N ALA A 65 -45.16 -9.33 21.35
CA ALA A 65 -44.34 -9.39 20.14
C ALA A 65 -42.89 -9.00 20.38
N ALA A 66 -42.62 -8.05 21.28
CA ALA A 66 -41.26 -7.71 21.69
C ALA A 66 -40.61 -8.88 22.44
N ALA A 67 -41.31 -9.50 23.39
CA ALA A 67 -40.79 -10.64 24.14
C ALA A 67 -40.60 -11.90 23.29
N ASN A 68 -41.51 -12.16 22.34
CA ASN A 68 -41.50 -13.35 21.48
C ASN A 68 -41.62 -12.96 19.99
N PRO A 69 -40.58 -12.36 19.39
CA PRO A 69 -40.62 -11.91 18.01
C PRO A 69 -40.53 -13.08 17.04
N VAL A 70 -41.40 -13.09 16.02
CA VAL A 70 -41.25 -13.99 14.88
C VAL A 70 -40.25 -13.36 13.92
N VAL A 71 -39.09 -13.99 13.76
CA VAL A 71 -38.05 -13.52 12.81
C VAL A 71 -37.92 -14.42 11.60
N THR A 72 -38.32 -15.68 11.73
CA THR A 72 -38.39 -16.64 10.62
C THR A 72 -39.75 -17.33 10.66
N PRO A 73 -40.57 -17.21 9.61
CA PRO A 73 -41.83 -17.94 9.50
C PRO A 73 -41.64 -19.45 9.57
N ALA A 74 -42.61 -20.16 10.16
CA ALA A 74 -42.60 -21.63 10.18
C ALA A 74 -43.21 -22.18 8.89
N ASN A 75 -42.77 -23.38 8.48
CA ASN A 75 -43.38 -24.13 7.39
C ASN A 75 -44.68 -24.84 7.84
N THR A 76 -45.60 -24.08 8.45
CA THR A 76 -46.89 -24.53 9.02
C THR A 76 -48.03 -23.79 8.33
N PRO A 77 -49.29 -24.25 8.44
CA PRO A 77 -50.43 -23.57 7.81
C PRO A 77 -50.51 -22.07 8.15
N TYR A 78 -50.35 -21.71 9.43
CA TYR A 78 -50.34 -20.32 9.88
C TYR A 78 -48.99 -19.61 9.71
N GLY A 79 -47.85 -20.33 9.76
CA GLY A 79 -46.54 -19.71 9.52
C GLY A 79 -46.37 -19.22 8.08
N ARG A 80 -46.88 -19.97 7.08
CA ARG A 80 -46.87 -19.57 5.65
C ARG A 80 -47.76 -18.37 5.32
N VAL A 81 -48.53 -17.87 6.29
CA VAL A 81 -49.32 -16.65 6.14
C VAL A 81 -48.40 -15.42 6.27
N LEU A 82 -47.32 -15.54 7.04
CA LEU A 82 -46.33 -14.49 7.26
C LEU A 82 -45.34 -14.44 6.08
N ARG A 83 -44.94 -13.24 5.66
CA ARG A 83 -43.90 -13.06 4.63
C ARG A 83 -42.52 -13.03 5.28
N ASP A 84 -41.51 -13.60 4.63
CA ASP A 84 -40.15 -13.68 5.19
C ASP A 84 -39.57 -12.28 5.50
N ASP A 85 -39.68 -11.33 4.57
CA ASP A 85 -39.11 -9.97 4.72
C ASP A 85 -39.85 -9.09 5.74
N SER A 86 -41.05 -9.50 6.17
CA SER A 86 -41.88 -8.75 7.13
C SER A 86 -42.47 -9.62 8.22
N ALA A 87 -41.81 -10.75 8.53
CA ALA A 87 -42.35 -11.78 9.42
C ALA A 87 -42.77 -11.20 10.78
N PHE A 88 -41.95 -10.29 11.33
CA PHE A 88 -42.26 -9.60 12.57
C PHE A 88 -43.50 -8.71 12.49
N ARG A 89 -43.58 -7.87 11.44
CA ARG A 89 -44.71 -6.94 11.25
C ARG A 89 -46.01 -7.70 10.98
N ASP A 90 -45.95 -8.76 10.17
CA ASP A 90 -47.10 -9.61 9.85
C ASP A 90 -47.58 -10.36 11.11
N ALA A 91 -46.66 -10.87 11.94
CA ALA A 91 -47.00 -11.51 13.21
C ALA A 91 -47.57 -10.52 14.24
N LEU A 92 -47.04 -9.30 14.32
CA LEU A 92 -47.59 -8.24 15.16
C LEU A 92 -49.01 -7.85 14.71
N ALA A 93 -49.22 -7.69 13.40
CA ALA A 93 -50.53 -7.42 12.84
C ALA A 93 -51.56 -8.52 13.17
N LEU A 94 -51.14 -9.79 13.07
CA LEU A 94 -51.99 -10.92 13.44
C LEU A 94 -52.35 -10.91 14.93
N ARG A 95 -51.37 -10.66 15.82
CA ARG A 95 -51.59 -10.54 17.27
C ARG A 95 -52.56 -9.42 17.63
N VAL A 96 -52.39 -8.25 17.01
CA VAL A 96 -53.28 -7.10 17.19
C VAL A 96 -54.70 -7.45 16.77
N TYR A 97 -54.87 -8.10 15.60
CA TYR A 97 -56.19 -8.48 15.11
C TYR A 97 -56.85 -9.52 16.03
N ALA A 98 -56.14 -10.58 16.40
CA ALA A 98 -56.67 -11.63 17.27
C ALA A 98 -57.08 -11.08 18.66
N ALA A 99 -56.23 -10.25 19.26
CA ALA A 99 -56.53 -9.60 20.54
C ALA A 99 -57.71 -8.61 20.43
N ALA A 100 -57.81 -7.86 19.33
CA ALA A 100 -58.95 -6.98 19.08
C ALA A 100 -60.26 -7.76 18.85
N CYS A 101 -60.19 -8.90 18.14
CA CYS A 101 -61.34 -9.78 17.89
C CYS A 101 -61.91 -10.32 19.21
N ALA A 102 -61.03 -10.82 20.09
CA ALA A 102 -61.42 -11.26 21.42
C ALA A 102 -62.04 -10.10 22.23
N ALA A 103 -61.37 -8.94 22.29
CA ALA A 103 -61.83 -7.80 23.08
C ALA A 103 -63.16 -7.20 22.59
N PHE A 104 -63.44 -7.23 21.28
CA PHE A 104 -64.67 -6.70 20.70
C PHE A 104 -65.89 -7.60 20.95
N THR A 105 -65.68 -8.90 21.17
CA THR A 105 -66.77 -9.85 21.42
C THR A 105 -67.55 -9.50 22.69
N ASP A 106 -66.87 -8.94 23.70
CA ASP A 106 -67.47 -8.56 24.98
C ASP A 106 -68.00 -7.11 25.03
N LEU A 107 -67.90 -6.36 23.93
CA LEU A 107 -68.28 -4.95 23.85
C LEU A 107 -69.72 -4.76 23.38
N ASP A 108 -70.67 -4.88 24.32
CA ASP A 108 -72.05 -4.46 24.15
C ASP A 108 -72.32 -3.13 24.88
N THR A 109 -72.72 -2.10 24.13
CA THR A 109 -72.99 -0.78 24.71
C THR A 109 -74.46 -0.40 24.58
N ARG A 110 -75.11 -0.05 25.69
CA ARG A 110 -76.51 0.40 25.71
C ARG A 110 -76.65 1.89 25.98
N HIS A 111 -77.59 2.53 25.30
CA HIS A 111 -78.05 3.87 25.63
C HIS A 111 -79.56 4.00 25.38
N GLY A 112 -80.35 4.21 26.44
CA GLY A 112 -81.80 4.11 26.34
C GLY A 112 -82.19 2.71 25.85
N ASP A 113 -83.04 2.65 24.83
CA ASP A 113 -83.53 1.40 24.21
C ASP A 113 -82.66 0.91 23.04
N ALA A 114 -81.55 1.61 22.75
CA ALA A 114 -80.60 1.23 21.70
C ALA A 114 -79.39 0.48 22.26
N THR A 115 -78.99 -0.60 21.59
CA THR A 115 -77.77 -1.37 21.85
C THR A 115 -76.89 -1.32 20.60
N ALA A 116 -75.59 -1.07 20.77
CA ALA A 116 -74.62 -1.11 19.68
C ALA A 116 -73.49 -2.08 20.02
N ARG A 117 -73.11 -2.90 19.03
CA ARG A 117 -72.04 -3.89 19.10
C ARG A 117 -71.03 -3.65 17.98
N VAL A 118 -69.75 -3.75 18.31
CA VAL A 118 -68.66 -3.75 17.33
C VAL A 118 -68.05 -5.14 17.32
N SER A 119 -67.86 -5.75 16.15
CA SER A 119 -67.24 -7.08 16.02
C SER A 119 -66.26 -7.14 14.84
N LEU A 120 -65.37 -8.13 14.87
CA LEU A 120 -64.46 -8.47 13.78
C LEU A 120 -64.75 -9.90 13.31
N ASP A 121 -64.38 -10.22 12.07
CA ASP A 121 -64.47 -11.59 11.56
C ASP A 121 -63.49 -12.50 12.32
N VAL A 122 -63.98 -13.64 12.79
CA VAL A 122 -63.19 -14.67 13.49
C VAL A 122 -62.18 -15.31 12.53
N ILE A 123 -61.05 -15.77 13.07
CA ILE A 123 -59.99 -16.42 12.28
C ILE A 123 -60.09 -17.94 12.43
N ASP A 124 -60.82 -18.62 11.55
CA ASP A 124 -60.95 -20.09 11.62
C ASP A 124 -60.04 -20.83 10.61
N SER A 125 -59.28 -20.07 9.82
CA SER A 125 -58.44 -20.66 8.78
C SER A 125 -57.20 -19.81 8.43
N PRO A 126 -56.17 -20.41 7.81
CA PRO A 126 -55.04 -19.66 7.28
C PRO A 126 -55.41 -18.60 6.22
N ARG A 127 -56.57 -18.74 5.54
CA ARG A 127 -57.06 -17.72 4.60
C ARG A 127 -57.57 -16.50 5.36
N ASP A 128 -58.23 -16.72 6.49
CA ASP A 128 -58.75 -15.66 7.34
C ASP A 128 -57.64 -14.96 8.10
N ALA A 129 -56.60 -15.69 8.54
CA ALA A 129 -55.37 -15.09 9.08
C ALA A 129 -54.70 -14.13 8.07
N ARG A 130 -54.66 -14.48 6.76
CA ARG A 130 -54.15 -13.55 5.72
C ARG A 130 -55.04 -12.32 5.55
N ARG A 131 -56.36 -12.46 5.75
CA ARG A 131 -57.29 -11.33 5.73
C ARG A 131 -57.09 -10.44 6.96
N ALA A 132 -56.98 -11.03 8.15
CA ALA A 132 -56.69 -10.35 9.41
C ALA A 132 -55.41 -9.52 9.33
N ILE A 133 -54.30 -10.10 8.86
CA ILE A 133 -53.03 -9.36 8.68
C ILE A 133 -53.20 -8.16 7.73
N ARG A 134 -53.96 -8.32 6.64
CA ARG A 134 -54.22 -7.22 5.68
C ARG A 134 -55.21 -6.18 6.19
N ALA A 135 -56.06 -6.55 7.15
CA ALA A 135 -57.01 -5.65 7.77
C ALA A 135 -56.32 -4.70 8.77
N VAL A 136 -55.17 -5.07 9.31
CA VAL A 136 -54.37 -4.23 10.22
C VAL A 136 -53.31 -3.44 9.47
N THR A 137 -53.30 -2.13 9.66
CA THR A 137 -52.18 -1.27 9.23
C THR A 137 -51.41 -0.74 10.43
N LEU A 138 -50.09 -0.81 10.36
CA LEU A 138 -49.16 -0.35 11.39
C LEU A 138 -48.31 0.79 10.80
N ASP A 139 -48.63 2.03 11.17
CA ASP A 139 -47.93 3.22 10.68
C ASP A 139 -47.08 3.82 11.82
N GLU A 140 -45.76 3.75 11.69
CA GLU A 140 -44.84 4.38 12.65
C GLU A 140 -44.85 5.90 12.46
N LEU A 141 -45.31 6.64 13.47
CA LEU A 141 -45.35 8.10 13.45
C LEU A 141 -44.05 8.69 13.98
N ARG A 142 -43.51 8.07 15.03
CA ARG A 142 -42.23 8.36 15.69
C ARG A 142 -41.69 7.04 16.27
N PRO A 143 -40.40 6.96 16.62
CA PRO A 143 -39.79 5.74 17.17
C PRO A 143 -40.51 5.10 18.37
N ASN A 144 -41.31 5.84 19.11
CA ASN A 144 -42.06 5.35 20.28
C ASN A 144 -43.58 5.47 20.11
N ARG A 145 -44.09 5.70 18.89
CA ARG A 145 -45.51 5.98 18.66
C ARG A 145 -45.97 5.41 17.32
N VAL A 146 -46.94 4.49 17.40
CA VAL A 146 -47.47 3.77 16.23
C VAL A 146 -48.97 4.04 16.12
N ARG A 147 -49.43 4.35 14.91
CA ARG A 147 -50.85 4.35 14.58
C ARG A 147 -51.24 2.96 14.12
N VAL A 148 -52.23 2.38 14.78
CA VAL A 148 -52.80 1.09 14.43
C VAL A 148 -54.21 1.30 13.93
N THR A 149 -54.52 0.75 12.75
CA THR A 149 -55.88 0.80 12.20
C THR A 149 -56.33 -0.60 11.85
N VAL A 150 -57.47 -1.02 12.39
CA VAL A 150 -58.14 -2.27 12.03
C VAL A 150 -59.32 -1.93 11.12
N ARG A 151 -59.30 -2.47 9.91
CA ARG A 151 -60.36 -2.29 8.91
C ARG A 151 -61.43 -3.37 9.04
N ASN A 152 -62.60 -3.10 8.49
CA ASN A 152 -63.73 -4.04 8.40
C ASN A 152 -64.31 -4.47 9.77
N ALA A 153 -64.30 -3.57 10.76
CA ALA A 153 -65.06 -3.82 12.00
C ALA A 153 -66.54 -3.58 11.74
N THR A 154 -67.38 -4.57 12.02
CA THR A 154 -68.83 -4.49 11.82
C THR A 154 -69.47 -3.83 13.03
N LEU A 155 -70.07 -2.64 12.82
CA LEU A 155 -70.90 -1.97 13.82
C LEU A 155 -72.37 -2.31 13.54
N ALA A 156 -72.99 -3.06 14.46
CA ALA A 156 -74.41 -3.38 14.43
C ALA A 156 -75.13 -2.59 15.52
N VAL A 157 -76.19 -1.87 15.15
CA VAL A 157 -77.03 -1.11 16.07
C VAL A 157 -78.44 -1.68 16.05
N THR A 158 -78.98 -1.98 17.22
CA THR A 158 -80.35 -2.43 17.43
C THR A 158 -81.07 -1.46 18.36
N GLU A 159 -82.35 -1.21 18.12
CA GLU A 159 -83.20 -0.34 18.94
C GLU A 159 -84.55 -1.04 19.08
N HIS A 160 -85.05 -1.19 20.31
CA HIS A 160 -86.24 -2.01 20.61
C HIS A 160 -86.19 -3.45 20.08
N GLY A 161 -84.99 -4.02 19.91
CA GLY A 161 -84.79 -5.37 19.39
C GLY A 161 -84.79 -5.50 17.86
N GLU A 162 -85.04 -4.40 17.13
CA GLU A 162 -84.94 -4.37 15.66
C GLU A 162 -83.61 -3.75 15.20
N SER A 163 -83.07 -4.24 14.09
CA SER A 163 -81.80 -3.72 13.55
C SER A 163 -82.02 -2.37 12.86
N VAL A 164 -81.39 -1.33 13.39
CA VAL A 164 -81.46 0.04 12.85
C VAL A 164 -80.37 0.27 11.80
N GLY A 165 -79.26 -0.47 11.88
CA GLY A 165 -78.23 -0.43 10.85
C GLY A 165 -77.02 -1.30 11.15
N VAL A 166 -76.40 -1.82 10.07
CA VAL A 166 -75.13 -2.53 10.10
C VAL A 166 -74.17 -1.82 9.14
N ARG A 167 -72.99 -1.42 9.62
CA ARG A 167 -71.98 -0.71 8.82
C ARG A 167 -70.58 -1.18 9.16
N GLU A 168 -69.74 -1.33 8.15
CA GLU A 168 -68.30 -1.50 8.36
C GLU A 168 -67.64 -0.17 8.73
N ARG A 169 -66.75 -0.22 9.72
CA ARG A 169 -65.97 0.91 10.20
C ARG A 169 -64.50 0.51 10.36
N ALA A 170 -63.61 1.46 10.15
CA ALA A 170 -62.22 1.33 10.56
C ALA A 170 -62.08 1.88 11.98
N VAL A 171 -61.45 1.12 12.87
CA VAL A 171 -61.10 1.56 14.22
C VAL A 171 -59.61 1.88 14.23
N SER A 172 -59.26 3.12 14.60
CA SER A 172 -57.88 3.60 14.58
C SER A 172 -57.50 4.19 15.94
N VAL A 173 -56.30 3.86 16.40
CA VAL A 173 -55.71 4.33 17.66
C VAL A 173 -54.25 4.71 17.44
N VAL A 174 -53.73 5.60 18.28
CA VAL A 174 -52.31 5.95 18.31
C VAL A 174 -51.78 5.54 19.67
N VAL A 175 -50.82 4.62 19.67
CA VAL A 175 -50.30 3.98 20.89
C VAL A 175 -48.83 4.34 21.08
N ASP A 176 -48.47 4.69 22.31
CA ASP A 176 -47.07 4.89 22.70
C ASP A 176 -46.39 3.53 22.90
N THR A 177 -45.81 3.00 21.83
CA THR A 177 -45.05 1.76 21.83
C THR A 177 -43.79 1.88 20.97
N PRO A 178 -42.62 1.44 21.47
CA PRO A 178 -41.37 1.44 20.71
C PRO A 178 -41.12 0.12 19.97
N VAL A 179 -42.10 -0.78 19.89
CA VAL A 179 -41.93 -2.16 19.41
C VAL A 179 -41.29 -2.25 18.01
N LEU A 180 -41.70 -1.38 17.07
CA LEU A 180 -41.13 -1.32 15.72
C LEU A 180 -39.69 -0.79 15.74
N ALA A 181 -39.42 0.29 16.49
CA ALA A 181 -38.08 0.83 16.60
C ALA A 181 -37.11 -0.14 17.30
N LEU A 182 -37.54 -0.85 18.36
CA LEU A 182 -36.74 -1.87 19.02
C LEU A 182 -36.41 -3.02 18.05
N HIS A 183 -37.41 -3.48 17.27
CA HIS A 183 -37.19 -4.48 16.23
C HIS A 183 -36.13 -4.02 15.21
N ASP A 184 -36.27 -2.81 14.66
CA ASP A 184 -35.37 -2.27 13.65
C ASP A 184 -33.93 -2.11 14.19
N ARG A 185 -33.78 -1.68 15.46
CA ARG A 185 -32.46 -1.61 16.10
C ARG A 185 -31.84 -2.98 16.30
N MET A 186 -32.61 -3.97 16.71
CA MET A 186 -32.14 -5.34 16.90
C MET A 186 -31.78 -6.00 15.55
N ALA A 187 -32.59 -5.82 14.52
CA ALA A 187 -32.31 -6.28 13.16
C ALA A 187 -31.04 -5.62 12.61
N SER A 188 -30.86 -4.31 12.82
CA SER A 188 -29.62 -3.62 12.45
C SER A 188 -28.41 -4.12 13.24
N PHE A 189 -28.57 -4.54 14.50
CA PHE A 189 -27.49 -5.13 15.28
C PHE A 189 -27.09 -6.49 14.71
N ALA A 190 -28.05 -7.39 14.51
CA ALA A 190 -27.83 -8.71 13.91
C ALA A 190 -27.12 -8.60 12.54
N ALA A 191 -27.58 -7.69 11.67
CA ALA A 191 -26.98 -7.49 10.36
C ALA A 191 -25.55 -6.90 10.43
N ARG A 192 -25.21 -6.10 11.45
CA ARG A 192 -23.88 -5.50 11.59
C ARG A 192 -22.87 -6.44 12.23
N VAL A 193 -23.30 -7.34 13.12
CA VAL A 193 -22.38 -8.30 13.73
C VAL A 193 -21.96 -9.41 12.76
N ASP A 194 -22.80 -9.73 11.77
CA ASP A 194 -22.49 -10.74 10.74
C ASP A 194 -21.91 -10.15 9.44
N ARG A 195 -21.74 -8.82 9.39
CA ARG A 195 -21.23 -8.13 8.20
C ARG A 195 -19.73 -8.35 8.02
N GLY A 196 -19.33 -8.74 6.80
CA GLY A 196 -17.93 -8.88 6.42
C GLY A 196 -17.16 -7.56 6.39
N VAL A 197 -15.83 -7.61 6.49
CA VAL A 197 -14.97 -6.42 6.67
C VAL A 197 -15.05 -5.40 5.51
N LEU A 198 -15.31 -5.87 4.28
CA LEU A 198 -15.43 -5.04 3.08
C LEU A 198 -16.85 -4.51 2.84
N GLN A 199 -17.87 -5.06 3.53
CA GLN A 199 -19.28 -4.74 3.30
C GLN A 199 -19.74 -3.49 4.06
N GLY A 200 -18.87 -2.87 4.89
CA GLY A 200 -19.15 -1.61 5.58
C GLY A 200 -18.86 -1.68 7.08
N TYR A 201 -19.56 -0.85 7.86
CA TYR A 201 -19.44 -0.86 9.32
C TYR A 201 -20.10 -2.11 9.92
N GLY A 202 -19.36 -2.84 10.74
CA GLY A 202 -19.78 -4.08 11.37
C GLY A 202 -18.68 -4.65 12.28
N LEU A 203 -18.95 -5.81 12.88
CA LEU A 203 -18.05 -6.45 13.85
C LEU A 203 -16.67 -6.75 13.25
N ALA A 204 -16.61 -7.29 12.03
CA ALA A 204 -15.35 -7.63 11.37
C ALA A 204 -14.38 -6.44 11.33
N ARG A 205 -14.88 -5.28 10.89
CA ARG A 205 -14.10 -4.03 10.79
C ARG A 205 -13.67 -3.49 12.15
N GLU A 206 -14.56 -3.53 13.13
CA GLU A 206 -14.27 -3.11 14.50
C GLU A 206 -13.21 -4.00 15.16
N ALA A 207 -13.25 -5.32 14.91
CA ALA A 207 -12.23 -6.25 15.36
C ALA A 207 -10.87 -5.98 14.67
N THR A 208 -10.84 -5.77 13.34
CA THR A 208 -9.60 -5.42 12.60
C THR A 208 -8.94 -4.16 13.17
N LEU A 209 -9.74 -3.12 13.43
CA LEU A 209 -9.26 -1.83 13.96
C LEU A 209 -8.59 -1.96 15.33
N ARG A 210 -9.03 -2.93 16.14
CA ARG A 210 -8.47 -3.21 17.47
C ARG A 210 -7.24 -4.11 17.41
N LEU A 211 -7.25 -5.09 16.49
CA LEU A 211 -6.14 -6.02 16.32
C LEU A 211 -4.93 -5.36 15.66
N ALA A 212 -5.13 -4.52 14.62
CA ALA A 212 -4.04 -3.93 13.86
C ALA A 212 -2.97 -3.18 14.70
N PRO A 213 -3.33 -2.23 15.59
CA PRO A 213 -2.33 -1.55 16.39
C PRO A 213 -1.69 -2.48 17.43
N TYR A 214 -2.44 -3.46 17.94
CA TYR A 214 -1.94 -4.43 18.91
C TYR A 214 -0.93 -5.41 18.31
N THR A 215 -1.20 -5.94 17.12
CA THR A 215 -0.26 -6.80 16.38
C THR A 215 0.97 -6.01 15.94
N ALA A 216 0.81 -4.75 15.50
CA ALA A 216 1.94 -3.88 15.17
C ALA A 216 2.85 -3.61 16.39
N ALA A 217 2.24 -3.31 17.54
CA ALA A 217 2.90 -3.11 18.82
C ALA A 217 3.76 -4.32 19.22
N ARG A 218 3.15 -5.51 19.23
CA ARG A 218 3.83 -6.76 19.60
C ARG A 218 4.86 -7.19 18.58
N GLY A 219 4.60 -7.00 17.29
CA GLY A 219 5.55 -7.27 16.24
C GLY A 219 6.80 -6.39 16.38
N LEU A 220 6.64 -5.10 16.65
CA LEU A 220 7.76 -4.20 16.92
C LEU A 220 8.52 -4.57 18.21
N ALA A 221 7.81 -4.94 19.27
CA ALA A 221 8.42 -5.40 20.51
C ALA A 221 9.21 -6.72 20.31
N GLN A 222 8.66 -7.66 19.54
CA GLN A 222 9.33 -8.89 19.14
C GLN A 222 10.60 -8.59 18.35
N TYR A 223 10.51 -7.73 17.33
CA TYR A 223 11.66 -7.23 16.57
C TYR A 223 12.72 -6.60 17.48
N ALA A 224 12.31 -5.77 18.45
CA ALA A 224 13.21 -5.16 19.44
C ALA A 224 13.80 -6.16 20.45
N GLY A 225 13.31 -7.41 20.50
CA GLY A 225 13.84 -8.51 21.30
C GLY A 225 13.08 -8.84 22.56
N ALA A 226 11.83 -8.40 22.67
CA ALA A 226 10.93 -8.95 23.67
C ALA A 226 10.72 -10.45 23.40
N PRO A 227 10.63 -11.30 24.44
CA PRO A 227 10.41 -12.74 24.30
C PRO A 227 8.94 -13.04 23.92
N ILE A 228 8.53 -12.54 22.76
CA ILE A 228 7.20 -12.76 22.19
C ILE A 228 7.36 -13.84 21.13
N ALA A 229 6.88 -15.04 21.44
CA ALA A 229 6.88 -16.15 20.48
C ALA A 229 5.58 -16.21 19.67
N ASN A 230 4.51 -15.61 20.17
CA ASN A 230 3.22 -15.51 19.51
C ASN A 230 2.76 -14.04 19.57
N VAL A 231 2.81 -13.38 18.41
CA VAL A 231 2.49 -11.96 18.20
C VAL A 231 0.99 -11.76 18.29
N LEU A 232 0.20 -12.59 17.60
CA LEU A 232 -1.26 -12.54 17.63
C LEU A 232 -1.79 -13.90 18.06
N ALA A 233 -2.30 -14.01 19.28
CA ALA A 233 -2.88 -15.24 19.81
C ALA A 233 -4.41 -15.15 19.89
N ASN A 234 -5.09 -16.28 20.05
CA ASN A 234 -6.57 -16.33 20.11
C ASN A 234 -7.16 -15.48 21.23
N ARG A 235 -6.48 -15.39 22.39
CA ARG A 235 -6.88 -14.48 23.48
C ARG A 235 -6.93 -13.00 23.07
N HIS A 236 -6.10 -12.57 22.11
CA HIS A 236 -6.14 -11.19 21.61
C HIS A 236 -7.31 -11.01 20.63
N VAL A 237 -7.57 -12.03 19.81
CA VAL A 237 -8.71 -12.10 18.88
C VAL A 237 -10.02 -12.04 19.65
N GLU A 238 -10.17 -12.84 20.71
CA GLU A 238 -11.33 -12.87 21.59
C GLU A 238 -11.61 -11.51 22.21
N VAL A 239 -10.59 -10.88 22.81
CA VAL A 239 -10.74 -9.55 23.43
C VAL A 239 -11.12 -8.49 22.38
N ALA A 240 -10.50 -8.51 21.20
CA ALA A 240 -10.81 -7.57 20.14
C ALA A 240 -12.21 -7.77 19.52
N ALA A 241 -12.66 -9.03 19.38
CA ALA A 241 -14.01 -9.35 18.94
C ALA A 241 -15.05 -8.87 19.96
N ASN A 242 -14.82 -9.10 21.25
CA ASN A 242 -15.74 -8.69 22.31
C ASN A 242 -15.84 -7.16 22.44
N ASP A 243 -14.72 -6.45 22.35
CA ASP A 243 -14.75 -4.97 22.32
C ASP A 243 -15.37 -4.44 21.02
N GLY A 244 -15.17 -5.13 19.90
CA GLY A 244 -15.86 -4.86 18.64
C GLY A 244 -17.39 -4.99 18.76
N LEU A 245 -17.87 -6.04 19.42
CA LEU A 245 -19.29 -6.24 19.71
C LEU A 245 -19.87 -5.09 20.55
N LEU A 246 -19.16 -4.63 21.58
CA LEU A 246 -19.58 -3.47 22.38
C LEU A 246 -19.62 -2.18 21.54
N ALA A 247 -18.67 -1.98 20.62
CA ALA A 247 -18.73 -0.86 19.69
C ALA A 247 -19.95 -0.93 18.77
N VAL A 248 -20.26 -2.11 18.21
CA VAL A 248 -21.45 -2.29 17.37
C VAL A 248 -22.72 -2.04 18.18
N GLN A 249 -22.81 -2.52 19.44
CA GLN A 249 -23.92 -2.23 20.36
C GLN A 249 -24.11 -0.73 20.58
N ARG A 250 -23.03 0.01 20.91
CA ARG A 250 -23.11 1.47 21.08
C ARG A 250 -23.58 2.18 19.81
N ALA A 251 -23.13 1.72 18.64
CA ALA A 251 -23.50 2.30 17.36
C ALA A 251 -24.92 1.92 16.87
N THR A 252 -25.54 0.86 17.40
CA THR A 252 -26.91 0.47 17.07
C THR A 252 -27.91 0.94 18.11
N PHE A 253 -27.63 0.66 19.38
CA PHE A 253 -28.52 0.88 20.51
C PHE A 253 -28.25 2.22 21.24
N GLY A 254 -27.17 2.92 20.92
CA GLY A 254 -26.70 4.13 21.62
C GLY A 254 -25.94 3.83 22.92
N ARG A 255 -25.95 2.58 23.39
CA ARG A 255 -25.24 2.09 24.57
C ARG A 255 -24.89 0.61 24.42
N ALA A 256 -24.06 0.09 25.33
CA ALA A 256 -23.71 -1.33 25.39
C ALA A 256 -24.08 -1.91 26.76
N SER A 257 -24.10 -3.24 26.86
CA SER A 257 -24.29 -3.94 28.14
C SER A 257 -23.19 -3.57 29.13
N THR A 258 -23.59 -3.11 30.33
CA THR A 258 -22.69 -2.70 31.40
C THR A 258 -21.83 -3.87 31.89
N ALA A 259 -22.45 -5.03 32.12
CA ALA A 259 -21.77 -6.23 32.58
C ALA A 259 -20.73 -6.73 31.55
N SER A 260 -21.07 -6.72 30.26
CA SER A 260 -20.13 -7.10 29.20
C SER A 260 -18.99 -6.09 29.04
N ASN A 261 -19.28 -4.80 29.22
CA ASN A 261 -18.26 -3.75 29.18
C ASN A 261 -17.21 -3.90 30.28
N GLU A 262 -17.64 -4.20 31.51
CA GLU A 262 -16.71 -4.49 32.60
C GLU A 262 -15.90 -5.77 32.38
N ALA A 263 -16.55 -6.82 31.84
CA ALA A 263 -15.88 -8.08 31.53
C ALA A 263 -14.77 -7.90 30.49
N VAL A 264 -15.02 -7.13 29.42
CA VAL A 264 -14.00 -6.80 28.40
C VAL A 264 -12.85 -5.98 29.00
N GLY A 265 -13.16 -5.00 29.86
CA GLY A 265 -12.12 -4.25 30.58
C GLY A 265 -11.23 -5.15 31.44
N ARG A 266 -11.81 -6.11 32.16
CA ARG A 266 -11.06 -7.12 32.93
C ARG A 266 -10.23 -8.04 32.00
N ALA A 267 -10.77 -8.42 30.84
CA ALA A 267 -10.08 -9.28 29.88
C ALA A 267 -8.86 -8.59 29.25
N TYR A 268 -8.94 -7.30 28.93
CA TYR A 268 -7.78 -6.49 28.52
C TYR A 268 -6.71 -6.44 29.62
N ALA A 269 -7.10 -6.22 30.87
CA ALA A 269 -6.18 -6.19 32.01
C ALA A 269 -5.46 -7.54 32.20
N LEU A 270 -6.20 -8.65 32.18
CA LEU A 270 -5.64 -10.01 32.31
C LEU A 270 -4.71 -10.36 31.14
N THR A 271 -5.08 -9.98 29.92
CA THR A 271 -4.27 -10.21 28.71
C THR A 271 -2.95 -9.44 28.82
N GLY A 272 -3.00 -8.14 29.13
CA GLY A 272 -1.80 -7.31 29.32
C GLY A 272 -0.90 -7.80 30.45
N VAL A 273 -1.49 -8.26 31.57
CA VAL A 273 -0.73 -8.86 32.69
C VAL A 273 -0.07 -10.16 32.27
N ARG A 274 -0.78 -11.08 31.61
CA ARG A 274 -0.20 -12.35 31.11
C ARG A 274 0.96 -12.11 30.16
N ASP A 275 0.82 -11.15 29.24
CA ASP A 275 1.88 -10.79 28.31
C ASP A 275 3.08 -10.14 29.00
N MET A 276 2.85 -9.33 30.02
CA MET A 276 3.94 -8.74 30.82
C MET A 276 4.63 -9.79 31.71
N LEU A 277 3.89 -10.76 32.26
CA LEU A 277 4.41 -11.86 33.06
C LEU A 277 5.21 -12.87 32.23
N ALA A 278 4.84 -13.08 30.96
CA ALA A 278 5.64 -13.85 30.01
C ALA A 278 7.05 -13.25 29.80
N VAL A 279 7.24 -11.94 30.06
CA VAL A 279 8.53 -11.25 29.97
C VAL A 279 9.31 -11.36 31.28
N THR A 280 10.10 -12.42 31.43
CA THR A 280 10.81 -12.74 32.68
C THR A 280 12.16 -12.01 32.89
N ARG A 281 12.55 -11.07 32.00
CA ARG A 281 13.81 -10.30 32.08
C ARG A 281 13.54 -8.81 32.29
N ALA A 282 14.14 -8.21 33.32
CA ALA A 282 13.94 -6.80 33.66
C ALA A 282 14.27 -5.82 32.52
N SER A 283 15.33 -6.05 31.74
CA SER A 283 15.71 -5.19 30.59
C SER A 283 14.85 -5.39 29.34
N ALA A 284 14.25 -6.57 29.18
CA ALA A 284 13.26 -6.82 28.12
C ALA A 284 11.91 -6.21 28.52
N ARG A 285 11.54 -6.32 29.79
CA ARG A 285 10.35 -5.68 30.36
C ARG A 285 10.45 -4.17 30.25
N ALA A 286 11.56 -3.56 30.65
CA ALA A 286 11.78 -2.11 30.51
C ALA A 286 11.67 -1.63 29.04
N ARG A 287 12.16 -2.42 28.07
CA ARG A 287 12.01 -2.09 26.65
C ARG A 287 10.57 -2.24 26.15
N ALA A 288 9.91 -3.34 26.51
CA ALA A 288 8.51 -3.55 26.16
C ALA A 288 7.62 -2.47 26.79
N THR A 289 7.79 -2.16 28.07
CA THR A 289 7.09 -1.08 28.78
C THR A 289 7.34 0.28 28.13
N ARG A 290 8.53 0.56 27.61
CA ARG A 290 8.80 1.81 26.88
C ARG A 290 8.05 1.87 25.54
N ILE A 291 8.00 0.77 24.80
CA ILE A 291 7.25 0.68 23.53
C ILE A 291 5.74 0.81 23.82
N PHE A 292 5.21 0.05 24.79
CA PHE A 292 3.80 0.14 25.23
C PHE A 292 3.44 1.52 25.81
N GLY A 293 4.33 2.12 26.60
CA GLY A 293 4.16 3.48 27.09
C GLY A 293 4.10 4.52 25.98
N ALA A 294 4.95 4.39 24.95
CA ALA A 294 4.92 5.27 23.77
C ALA A 294 3.65 5.13 22.92
N MET A 295 2.90 4.03 23.06
CA MET A 295 1.63 3.79 22.36
C MET A 295 0.40 4.19 23.19
N ASN A 296 0.61 4.74 24.40
CA ASN A 296 -0.43 5.12 25.34
C ASN A 296 -1.41 3.98 25.63
N VAL A 297 -0.89 2.75 25.84
CA VAL A 297 -1.73 1.57 26.11
C VAL A 297 -2.36 1.72 27.50
N THR A 298 -3.60 2.21 27.54
CA THR A 298 -4.45 2.15 28.73
C THR A 298 -5.20 0.82 28.80
N PRO A 299 -5.44 0.23 29.99
CA PRO A 299 -6.16 -1.04 30.15
C PRO A 299 -7.58 -1.06 29.56
N THR A 300 -8.11 0.10 29.19
CA THR A 300 -9.49 0.32 28.75
C THR A 300 -9.62 0.83 27.32
N GLN A 301 -8.52 1.01 26.56
CA GLN A 301 -8.57 1.53 25.20
C GLN A 301 -7.59 0.82 24.24
N PRO A 302 -7.92 0.72 22.94
CA PRO A 302 -7.02 0.16 21.95
C PRO A 302 -5.75 1.01 21.80
N PRO A 303 -4.58 0.38 21.58
CA PRO A 303 -3.31 1.08 21.41
C PRO A 303 -3.31 1.98 20.16
N SER A 304 -2.54 3.07 20.21
CA SER A 304 -2.27 3.90 19.04
C SER A 304 -1.16 3.30 18.15
N HIS A 305 -1.16 3.63 16.85
CA HIS A 305 -0.20 3.06 15.89
C HIS A 305 1.26 3.42 16.23
N PRO A 306 2.20 2.44 16.21
CA PRO A 306 3.59 2.72 16.54
C PRO A 306 4.33 3.50 15.45
N PRO A 307 5.16 4.50 15.79
CA PRO A 307 6.07 5.14 14.85
C PRO A 307 7.36 4.29 14.69
N ALA A 308 7.38 3.34 13.76
CA ALA A 308 8.63 2.69 13.34
C ALA A 308 9.22 3.40 12.12
N GLN A 309 10.49 3.82 12.22
CA GLN A 309 11.24 4.44 11.13
C GLN A 309 12.43 3.57 10.74
N SER A 310 12.73 3.53 9.45
CA SER A 310 13.92 2.91 8.87
C SER A 310 14.54 3.89 7.86
N SER A 311 15.82 3.70 7.53
CA SER A 311 16.49 4.44 6.45
C SER A 311 16.87 3.48 5.34
N LEU A 312 16.51 3.81 4.10
CA LEU A 312 16.92 3.08 2.91
C LEU A 312 18.10 3.79 2.24
N THR A 313 19.14 3.05 1.84
CA THR A 313 20.29 3.58 1.07
C THR A 313 20.57 2.74 -0.18
N PRO A 314 21.14 3.32 -1.25
CA PRO A 314 21.42 2.62 -2.51
C PRO A 314 22.82 1.99 -2.49
N ALA A 315 23.38 1.64 -1.33
CA ALA A 315 24.79 1.24 -1.21
C ALA A 315 25.17 0.04 -2.07
N ALA A 316 24.22 -0.87 -2.32
CA ALA A 316 24.46 -2.01 -3.19
C ALA A 316 24.38 -1.66 -4.67
N ALA A 317 23.37 -0.90 -5.09
CA ALA A 317 23.29 -0.37 -6.45
C ALA A 317 24.53 0.47 -6.80
N ALA A 318 25.03 1.24 -5.82
CA ALA A 318 26.23 2.04 -5.93
C ALA A 318 27.50 1.20 -6.15
N ASP A 319 27.57 -0.04 -5.66
CA ASP A 319 28.70 -0.95 -5.89
C ASP A 319 28.61 -1.67 -7.22
N THR A 320 27.42 -2.15 -7.60
CA THR A 320 27.18 -2.77 -8.92
C THR A 320 27.53 -1.79 -10.03
N ALA A 321 26.95 -0.59 -10.00
CA ALA A 321 27.26 0.46 -10.96
C ALA A 321 28.74 0.88 -10.95
N LEU A 322 29.43 0.75 -9.82
CA LEU A 322 30.87 1.06 -9.75
C LEU A 322 31.69 0.04 -10.51
N LEU A 323 31.34 -1.25 -10.42
CA LEU A 323 32.01 -2.30 -11.19
C LEU A 323 31.78 -2.13 -12.69
N ASP A 324 30.54 -1.85 -13.08
CA ASP A 324 30.18 -1.64 -14.49
C ASP A 324 30.91 -0.41 -15.06
N ALA A 325 30.88 0.72 -14.32
CA ALA A 325 31.60 1.92 -14.71
C ALA A 325 33.13 1.74 -14.77
N LEU A 326 33.71 0.86 -13.94
CA LEU A 326 35.15 0.54 -13.99
C LEU A 326 35.50 -0.35 -15.19
N ASN A 327 34.62 -1.27 -15.58
CA ASN A 327 34.79 -2.11 -16.76
C ASN A 327 34.61 -1.30 -18.06
N ALA A 328 33.64 -0.38 -18.09
CA ALA A 328 33.39 0.53 -19.21
C ALA A 328 34.32 1.75 -19.25
N LEU A 329 35.24 1.88 -18.29
CA LEU A 329 36.00 3.10 -18.05
C LEU A 329 36.77 3.60 -19.29
N ASP A 330 37.46 2.71 -19.99
CA ASP A 330 38.23 3.10 -21.17
C ASP A 330 37.32 3.54 -22.31
N ALA A 331 36.21 2.84 -22.55
CA ALA A 331 35.22 3.20 -23.55
C ALA A 331 34.60 4.59 -23.28
N VAL A 332 34.27 4.88 -22.01
CA VAL A 332 33.73 6.19 -21.62
C VAL A 332 34.76 7.30 -21.77
N LEU A 333 36.01 7.07 -21.36
CA LEU A 333 37.09 8.04 -21.52
C LEU A 333 37.39 8.31 -23.00
N GLU A 334 37.44 7.27 -23.83
CA GLU A 334 37.61 7.40 -25.28
C GLU A 334 36.46 8.19 -25.91
N ASN A 335 35.22 7.87 -25.56
CA ASN A 335 34.06 8.56 -26.09
C ASN A 335 34.06 10.04 -25.68
N ALA A 336 34.41 10.34 -24.43
CA ALA A 336 34.46 11.71 -23.92
C ALA A 336 35.57 12.57 -24.54
N SER A 337 36.53 11.91 -25.20
CA SER A 337 37.71 12.51 -25.83
C SER A 337 37.55 12.69 -27.34
N ARG A 338 36.34 12.48 -27.87
CA ARG A 338 36.02 12.73 -29.27
C ARG A 338 35.81 14.21 -29.54
N LEU A 339 36.41 14.69 -30.62
CA LEU A 339 36.26 16.03 -31.14
C LEU A 339 35.66 15.97 -32.54
N ASP A 340 34.60 16.73 -32.77
CA ASP A 340 34.13 17.02 -34.12
C ASP A 340 34.99 18.15 -34.67
N ALA A 341 35.81 17.84 -35.67
CA ALA A 341 36.75 18.77 -36.25
C ALA A 341 36.36 19.10 -37.69
N ARG A 342 36.63 20.34 -38.09
CA ARG A 342 36.36 20.87 -39.43
C ARG A 342 37.53 21.70 -39.92
N ARG A 343 37.88 21.50 -41.19
CA ARG A 343 38.86 22.30 -41.91
C ARG A 343 38.13 23.36 -42.74
N LEU A 344 38.49 24.61 -42.51
CA LEU A 344 38.02 25.75 -43.31
C LEU A 344 39.18 26.22 -44.18
N VAL A 345 38.93 26.37 -45.48
CA VAL A 345 39.92 26.83 -46.46
C VAL A 345 39.36 28.08 -47.13
N ARG A 346 40.16 29.15 -47.15
CA ARG A 346 39.85 30.39 -47.84
C ARG A 346 40.95 30.67 -48.85
N VAL A 347 40.58 30.73 -50.12
CA VAL A 347 41.49 31.03 -51.23
C VAL A 347 41.18 32.43 -51.73
N THR A 348 42.21 33.28 -51.87
CA THR A 348 42.07 34.62 -52.42
C THR A 348 43.20 34.84 -53.42
N ARG A 349 42.86 35.12 -54.68
CA ARG A 349 43.85 35.49 -55.69
C ARG A 349 44.36 36.90 -55.36
N THR A 350 45.66 37.03 -55.10
CA THR A 350 46.29 38.30 -54.71
C THR A 350 46.95 38.99 -55.89
N ASP A 351 47.40 38.23 -56.88
CA ASP A 351 48.05 38.75 -58.07
C ASP A 351 47.74 37.84 -59.28
N HIS A 352 47.68 38.42 -60.46
CA HIS A 352 47.46 37.72 -61.72
C HIS A 352 48.11 38.49 -62.85
N ARG A 353 49.05 37.84 -63.53
CA ARG A 353 49.77 38.36 -64.67
C ARG A 353 49.64 37.40 -65.83
N LEU A 354 49.26 37.94 -66.99
CA LEU A 354 49.12 37.18 -68.21
C LEU A 354 50.06 37.78 -69.26
N ASP A 355 51.14 37.07 -69.56
CA ASP A 355 52.06 37.41 -70.63
C ASP A 355 51.71 36.52 -71.83
N THR A 356 50.82 37.00 -72.71
CA THR A 356 50.46 36.29 -73.95
C THR A 356 51.27 36.78 -75.14
N ALA A 357 51.80 35.85 -75.93
CA ALA A 357 52.32 36.13 -77.25
C ALA A 357 51.16 36.23 -78.26
N THR A 358 51.12 37.29 -79.06
CA THR A 358 50.07 37.52 -80.07
C THR A 358 50.13 36.43 -81.15
N PRO A 359 49.00 35.79 -81.51
CA PRO A 359 48.99 34.78 -82.57
C PRO A 359 49.38 35.41 -83.92
N PRO A 360 50.16 34.71 -84.76
CA PRO A 360 50.47 35.19 -86.10
C PRO A 360 49.20 35.28 -86.96
N GLN A 361 48.98 36.42 -87.64
CA GLN A 361 47.83 36.63 -88.53
C GLN A 361 47.90 35.67 -89.73
N ASN A 362 46.77 35.10 -90.15
CA ASN A 362 46.62 34.13 -91.26
C ASN A 362 47.23 32.73 -91.03
N TRP A 363 47.35 32.28 -89.78
CA TRP A 363 47.83 30.95 -89.42
C TRP A 363 46.74 30.14 -88.69
N THR A 364 46.70 28.83 -88.87
CA THR A 364 45.77 27.90 -88.22
C THR A 364 46.45 27.15 -87.08
N ARG A 365 45.80 27.07 -85.91
CA ARG A 365 46.35 26.36 -84.75
C ARG A 365 46.26 24.85 -84.97
N VAL A 366 47.38 24.15 -84.83
CA VAL A 366 47.47 22.70 -85.07
C VAL A 366 47.72 21.89 -83.81
N ALA A 367 48.38 22.47 -82.82
CA ALA A 367 48.59 21.82 -81.54
C ALA A 367 48.57 22.84 -80.41
N THR A 368 48.16 22.41 -79.24
CA THR A 368 48.27 23.19 -78.02
C THR A 368 48.67 22.25 -76.90
N ASP A 369 49.79 22.55 -76.26
CA ASP A 369 50.25 21.87 -75.06
C ASP A 369 50.24 22.87 -73.90
N THR A 370 49.78 22.43 -72.74
CA THR A 370 49.67 23.27 -71.56
C THR A 370 50.34 22.58 -70.39
N THR A 371 51.45 23.13 -69.93
CA THR A 371 52.14 22.68 -68.72
C THR A 371 51.77 23.59 -67.56
N THR A 372 51.44 23.00 -66.40
CA THR A 372 51.13 23.77 -65.18
C THR A 372 52.16 23.44 -64.10
N GLU A 373 52.87 24.45 -63.64
CA GLU A 373 53.78 24.37 -62.50
C GLU A 373 53.17 25.07 -61.28
N THR A 374 53.19 24.42 -60.12
CA THR A 374 52.65 24.97 -58.87
C THR A 374 53.75 25.04 -57.82
N ALA A 375 54.09 26.25 -57.40
CA ALA A 375 55.04 26.51 -56.32
C ALA A 375 54.30 26.95 -55.06
N VAL A 376 54.56 26.29 -53.93
CA VAL A 376 53.95 26.61 -52.62
C VAL A 376 55.02 27.10 -51.66
N THR A 377 54.76 28.23 -51.01
CA THR A 377 55.65 28.82 -50.00
C THR A 377 54.85 29.16 -48.74
N ALA A 378 55.50 29.10 -47.57
CA ALA A 378 54.88 29.52 -46.32
C ALA A 378 54.61 31.02 -46.31
N ALA A 379 53.42 31.44 -45.87
CA ALA A 379 53.12 32.86 -45.68
C ALA A 379 53.52 33.30 -44.27
N THR A 380 53.97 34.55 -44.11
CA THR A 380 54.31 35.16 -42.80
C THR A 380 53.07 35.26 -41.89
N ALA A 381 53.28 35.24 -40.56
CA ALA A 381 52.21 35.10 -39.56
C ALA A 381 51.06 36.14 -39.66
N GLY A 382 51.32 37.37 -40.13
CA GLY A 382 50.30 38.39 -40.38
C GLY A 382 49.40 38.12 -41.60
N ALA A 383 49.66 37.04 -42.34
CA ALA A 383 48.95 36.66 -43.56
C ALA A 383 47.90 35.53 -43.36
N VAL A 384 47.42 35.28 -42.14
CA VAL A 384 46.28 34.38 -41.91
C VAL A 384 44.98 35.20 -41.90
N GLY A 385 44.03 34.91 -42.79
CA GLY A 385 42.73 35.60 -42.81
C GLY A 385 41.88 35.31 -41.57
N VAL A 386 41.01 36.23 -41.17
CA VAL A 386 40.01 35.99 -40.11
C VAL A 386 38.96 35.01 -40.64
N PHE A 387 38.71 33.95 -39.87
CA PHE A 387 37.64 33.00 -40.12
C PHE A 387 36.47 33.32 -39.22
N ASP A 388 35.27 33.45 -39.79
CA ASP A 388 34.04 33.42 -39.01
C ASP A 388 33.75 31.96 -38.65
N VAL A 389 33.87 31.65 -37.36
CA VAL A 389 33.69 30.30 -36.85
C VAL A 389 32.46 30.31 -35.98
N HIS A 390 31.51 29.43 -36.29
CA HIS A 390 30.32 29.23 -35.47
C HIS A 390 30.71 29.07 -34.01
N ASN A 391 30.02 29.79 -33.11
CA ASN A 391 30.34 29.91 -31.68
C ASN A 391 30.57 28.57 -30.93
N ALA A 392 30.04 27.46 -31.42
CA ALA A 392 30.28 26.14 -30.83
C ALA A 392 31.63 25.49 -31.20
N PHE A 393 32.33 25.99 -32.24
CA PHE A 393 33.64 25.50 -32.69
C PHE A 393 34.74 26.47 -32.26
N ARG A 394 35.89 25.94 -31.82
CA ARG A 394 37.09 26.72 -31.52
C ARG A 394 38.15 26.51 -32.57
N VAL A 395 38.86 27.58 -32.92
CA VAL A 395 40.07 27.49 -33.76
C VAL A 395 41.20 26.87 -32.93
N LEU A 396 41.73 25.74 -33.41
CA LEU A 396 42.87 25.04 -32.80
C LEU A 396 44.20 25.47 -33.40
N ASP A 397 44.18 25.75 -34.70
CA ASP A 397 45.37 26.06 -35.49
C ASP A 397 44.93 26.82 -36.75
N ALA A 398 45.75 27.76 -37.17
CA ALA A 398 45.51 28.51 -38.40
C ALA A 398 46.83 28.90 -39.06
N PHE A 399 46.93 28.68 -40.36
CA PHE A 399 48.15 28.93 -41.12
C PHE A 399 47.86 29.40 -42.55
N GLY A 400 48.84 30.09 -43.13
CA GLY A 400 48.77 30.62 -44.49
C GLY A 400 49.81 29.98 -45.41
N ARG A 401 49.45 29.85 -46.69
CA ARG A 401 50.34 29.50 -47.79
C ARG A 401 50.19 30.49 -48.94
N ARG A 402 51.30 30.81 -49.59
CA ARG A 402 51.32 31.51 -50.87
C ARG A 402 51.55 30.49 -51.97
N VAL A 403 50.60 30.37 -52.88
CA VAL A 403 50.62 29.42 -53.99
C VAL A 403 50.74 30.19 -55.28
N THR A 404 51.79 29.93 -56.05
CA THR A 404 51.99 30.52 -57.37
C THR A 404 51.77 29.45 -58.42
N VAL A 405 50.76 29.62 -59.25
CA VAL A 405 50.47 28.73 -60.38
C VAL A 405 50.96 29.42 -61.64
N THR A 406 51.92 28.79 -62.32
CA THR A 406 52.43 29.22 -63.62
C THR A 406 51.93 28.24 -64.68
N ARG A 407 51.03 28.69 -65.54
CA ARG A 407 50.52 27.92 -66.67
C ARG A 407 51.23 28.39 -67.93
N THR A 408 51.99 27.48 -68.54
CA THR A 408 52.72 27.73 -69.77
C THR A 408 51.97 27.03 -70.91
N THR A 409 51.32 27.82 -71.76
CA THR A 409 50.61 27.32 -72.94
C THR A 409 51.48 27.50 -74.18
N ARG A 410 51.89 26.39 -74.78
CA ARG A 410 52.60 26.37 -76.06
C ARG A 410 51.61 26.03 -77.17
N ALA A 411 51.30 27.01 -78.01
CA ALA A 411 50.44 26.83 -79.16
C ALA A 411 51.29 26.80 -80.44
N SER A 412 51.19 25.71 -81.19
CA SER A 412 51.82 25.58 -82.49
C SER A 412 50.82 25.94 -83.58
N TRP A 413 51.24 26.85 -84.46
CA TRP A 413 50.45 27.37 -85.57
C TRP A 413 51.12 27.00 -86.88
N THR A 414 50.34 26.76 -87.92
CA THR A 414 50.84 26.55 -89.29
C THR A 414 50.12 27.44 -90.30
N ASN A 415 50.81 27.84 -91.36
CA ASN A 415 50.23 28.49 -92.54
C ASN A 415 50.26 27.58 -93.79
N GLY A 416 50.58 26.30 -93.61
CA GLY A 416 50.73 25.32 -94.70
C GLY A 416 52.17 25.06 -95.12
N SER A 417 53.12 25.97 -94.87
CA SER A 417 54.54 25.82 -95.25
C SER A 417 55.53 25.91 -94.09
N ALA A 418 55.12 26.42 -92.93
CA ALA A 418 55.97 26.52 -91.73
C ALA A 418 55.15 26.35 -90.44
N VAL A 419 55.79 25.83 -89.38
CA VAL A 419 55.21 25.73 -88.03
C VAL A 419 55.90 26.74 -87.11
N ARG A 420 55.12 27.53 -86.37
CA ARG A 420 55.59 28.46 -85.33
C ARG A 420 54.95 28.12 -84.00
N THR A 421 55.78 28.02 -82.97
CA THR A 421 55.32 27.82 -81.60
C THR A 421 55.37 29.14 -80.87
N VAL A 422 54.22 29.58 -80.35
CA VAL A 422 54.14 30.73 -79.44
C VAL A 422 53.88 30.23 -78.02
N THR A 423 54.52 30.89 -77.06
CA THR A 423 54.40 30.54 -75.64
C THR A 423 53.67 31.67 -74.92
N GLY A 424 52.55 31.35 -74.28
CA GLY A 424 51.89 32.23 -73.31
C GLY A 424 52.19 31.76 -71.89
N ILE A 425 52.51 32.69 -71.01
CA ILE A 425 52.75 32.42 -69.58
C ILE A 425 51.68 33.15 -68.78
N GLU A 426 50.84 32.39 -68.10
CA GLU A 426 49.89 32.90 -67.12
C GLU A 426 50.42 32.60 -65.72
N ARG A 427 50.68 33.64 -64.91
CA ARG A 427 51.10 33.51 -63.52
C ARG A 427 50.02 34.06 -62.60
N SER A 428 49.47 33.21 -61.76
CA SER A 428 48.50 33.62 -60.74
C SER A 428 49.04 33.30 -59.34
N THR A 429 49.05 34.30 -58.46
CA THR A 429 49.45 34.15 -57.06
C THR A 429 48.22 34.17 -56.16
N TYR A 430 48.10 33.17 -55.31
CA TYR A 430 46.99 32.98 -54.38
C TYR A 430 47.49 32.96 -52.95
N ARG A 431 46.71 33.57 -52.06
CA ARG A 431 46.82 33.41 -50.62
C ARG A 431 45.79 32.37 -50.19
N VAL A 432 46.27 31.26 -49.67
CA VAL A 432 45.46 30.19 -49.09
C VAL A 432 45.56 30.28 -47.58
N SER A 433 44.47 30.63 -46.91
CA SER A 433 44.36 30.56 -45.45
C SER A 433 43.63 29.28 -45.08
N VAL A 434 44.13 28.57 -44.07
CA VAL A 434 43.49 27.37 -43.51
C VAL A 434 43.29 27.56 -42.02
N ALA A 435 42.08 27.26 -41.54
CA ALA A 435 41.79 27.13 -40.12
C ALA A 435 41.31 25.72 -39.80
N LEU A 436 41.91 25.12 -38.78
CA LEU A 436 41.46 23.88 -38.18
C LEU A 436 40.62 24.23 -36.97
N THR A 437 39.36 23.83 -37.00
CA THR A 437 38.40 24.10 -35.93
C THR A 437 37.93 22.80 -35.31
N ALA A 438 37.65 22.80 -34.01
CA ALA A 438 37.11 21.63 -33.34
C ALA A 438 36.18 22.01 -32.21
N ARG A 439 35.28 21.08 -31.89
CA ARG A 439 34.47 21.11 -30.68
C ARG A 439 34.41 19.71 -30.06
N PRO A 440 34.23 19.59 -28.74
CA PRO A 440 33.92 18.30 -28.14
C PRO A 440 32.61 17.73 -28.71
N ALA A 441 32.62 16.45 -29.11
CA ALA A 441 31.42 15.76 -29.59
C ALA A 441 30.38 15.67 -28.45
N ALA A 442 29.09 15.82 -28.73
CA ALA A 442 28.04 15.74 -27.72
C ALA A 442 28.03 14.38 -27.01
N LEU A 443 27.72 14.37 -25.71
CA LEU A 443 27.65 13.17 -24.89
C LEU A 443 26.31 13.16 -24.15
N ASP A 444 25.62 12.04 -24.22
CA ASP A 444 24.38 11.85 -23.47
C ASP A 444 24.64 11.89 -21.96
N GLY A 445 23.72 12.51 -21.21
CA GLY A 445 23.81 12.62 -19.76
C GLY A 445 24.90 13.56 -19.23
N VAL A 446 25.74 14.14 -20.10
CA VAL A 446 26.80 15.10 -19.74
C VAL A 446 26.39 16.51 -20.19
N PRO A 447 26.40 17.51 -19.29
CA PRO A 447 26.07 18.88 -19.66
C PRO A 447 26.94 19.41 -20.81
N ASN A 448 26.31 19.94 -21.86
CA ASN A 448 27.01 20.55 -22.99
C ASN A 448 27.52 21.94 -22.63
N ARG A 449 28.65 21.99 -21.90
CA ARG A 449 29.29 23.23 -21.42
C ARG A 449 30.58 23.52 -22.19
N PRO A 450 30.99 24.79 -22.31
CA PRO A 450 32.22 25.15 -23.03
C PRO A 450 33.45 24.48 -22.41
N VAL A 451 34.40 24.08 -23.26
CA VAL A 451 35.75 23.67 -22.83
C VAL A 451 36.71 24.82 -23.13
N ASP A 452 37.48 25.26 -22.15
CA ASP A 452 38.34 26.44 -22.27
C ASP A 452 39.64 26.12 -23.01
N ALA A 453 40.27 24.96 -22.77
CA ALA A 453 41.44 24.50 -23.52
C ALA A 453 41.28 23.06 -24.07
N LEU A 454 41.48 22.89 -25.38
CA LEU A 454 41.53 21.57 -26.04
C LEU A 454 42.95 20.95 -26.02
N GLY A 455 43.99 21.80 -25.95
CA GLY A 455 45.39 21.40 -25.75
C GLY A 455 46.11 20.88 -27.00
N GLU A 456 47.44 20.79 -26.92
CA GLU A 456 48.30 20.43 -28.07
C GLU A 456 48.02 19.05 -28.65
N ARG A 457 47.70 18.06 -27.80
CA ARG A 457 47.35 16.70 -28.25
C ARG A 457 46.10 16.70 -29.14
N ALA A 458 45.12 17.54 -28.81
CA ALA A 458 43.94 17.72 -29.66
C ALA A 458 44.31 18.37 -30.99
N THR A 459 45.12 19.44 -30.96
CA THR A 459 45.61 20.11 -32.18
C THR A 459 46.37 19.15 -33.09
N ALA A 460 47.28 18.34 -32.54
CA ALA A 460 48.05 17.35 -33.31
C ALA A 460 47.15 16.28 -33.94
N ALA A 461 46.20 15.73 -33.17
CA ALA A 461 45.27 14.72 -33.66
C ALA A 461 44.37 15.28 -34.77
N VAL A 462 43.85 16.50 -34.60
CA VAL A 462 43.02 17.18 -35.60
C VAL A 462 43.83 17.52 -36.86
N ARG A 463 45.08 17.97 -36.70
CA ARG A 463 45.99 18.25 -37.82
C ARG A 463 46.23 16.98 -38.65
N SER A 464 46.54 15.86 -37.99
CA SER A 464 46.73 14.56 -38.67
C SER A 464 45.48 14.11 -39.44
N ALA A 465 44.30 14.22 -38.83
CA ALA A 465 43.05 13.79 -39.45
C ALA A 465 42.58 14.68 -40.63
N LEU A 466 42.84 15.99 -40.56
CA LEU A 466 42.36 16.97 -41.53
C LEU A 466 43.38 17.33 -42.61
N LEU A 467 44.67 17.03 -42.39
CA LEU A 467 45.79 17.30 -43.30
C LEU A 467 46.66 16.03 -43.55
N PRO A 468 46.10 14.93 -44.08
CA PRO A 468 46.85 13.69 -44.24
C PRO A 468 48.07 13.84 -45.19
N ASP A 469 47.94 14.69 -46.22
CA ASP A 469 49.01 14.92 -47.21
C ASP A 469 49.86 16.16 -46.90
N GLY A 470 49.67 16.75 -45.71
CA GLY A 470 50.32 18.00 -45.30
C GLY A 470 49.65 19.29 -45.80
N ALA A 471 50.12 20.41 -45.25
CA ALA A 471 49.58 21.75 -45.52
C ALA A 471 49.86 22.24 -46.96
N ASP A 472 51.01 21.86 -47.52
CA ASP A 472 51.47 22.38 -48.81
C ASP A 472 50.70 21.72 -49.97
N SER A 473 50.52 20.40 -49.90
CA SER A 473 49.68 19.64 -50.82
C SER A 473 48.22 20.11 -50.80
N LEU A 474 47.67 20.41 -49.62
CA LEU A 474 46.34 21.00 -49.50
C LEU A 474 46.27 22.37 -50.19
N ALA A 475 47.27 23.24 -49.96
CA ALA A 475 47.27 24.57 -50.54
C ALA A 475 47.37 24.55 -52.07
N ALA A 476 48.21 23.67 -52.63
CA ALA A 476 48.29 23.46 -54.08
C ALA A 476 46.92 23.03 -54.64
N ARG A 477 46.29 22.01 -54.05
CA ARG A 477 44.97 21.51 -54.49
C ARG A 477 43.86 22.54 -54.38
N ALA A 478 43.89 23.39 -53.36
CA ALA A 478 42.87 24.42 -53.14
C ALA A 478 42.80 25.48 -54.25
N VAL A 479 43.88 25.65 -55.00
CA VAL A 479 43.97 26.63 -56.09
C VAL A 479 43.71 25.97 -57.44
N THR A 480 44.04 24.69 -57.60
CA THR A 480 43.89 23.95 -58.86
C THR A 480 42.57 23.17 -58.97
N GLY A 481 41.78 23.08 -57.89
CA GLY A 481 40.48 22.40 -57.84
C GLY A 481 39.70 22.76 -56.57
N ASP A 482 38.60 22.05 -56.29
CA ASP A 482 37.85 22.25 -55.04
C ASP A 482 38.54 21.54 -53.88
N ALA A 483 39.16 22.31 -52.97
CA ALA A 483 39.75 21.74 -51.76
C ALA A 483 38.72 21.23 -50.74
N GLY A 484 37.43 21.58 -50.91
CA GLY A 484 36.30 21.11 -50.10
C GLY A 484 36.39 21.37 -48.60
N THR A 485 35.23 21.52 -47.96
CA THR A 485 35.15 21.44 -46.49
C THR A 485 35.36 19.99 -46.08
N ARG A 486 36.37 19.71 -45.24
CA ARG A 486 36.60 18.37 -44.66
C ARG A 486 36.21 18.38 -43.20
N SER A 487 35.36 17.45 -42.79
CA SER A 487 35.02 17.20 -41.40
C SER A 487 35.46 15.80 -40.99
N ALA A 488 35.88 15.65 -39.73
CA ALA A 488 36.24 14.36 -39.15
C ALA A 488 35.92 14.35 -37.65
N THR A 489 35.50 13.21 -37.13
CA THR A 489 35.47 12.98 -35.68
C THR A 489 36.80 12.36 -35.26
N VAL A 490 37.54 13.07 -34.42
CA VAL A 490 38.91 12.74 -34.04
C VAL A 490 38.93 12.28 -32.59
N ARG A 491 39.64 11.17 -32.31
CA ARG A 491 39.89 10.71 -30.94
C ARG A 491 41.21 11.28 -30.44
N VAL A 492 41.18 11.92 -29.28
CA VAL A 492 42.39 12.42 -28.62
C VAL A 492 42.91 11.37 -27.64
N SER A 493 44.17 10.94 -27.82
CA SER A 493 44.82 10.00 -26.90
C SER A 493 44.89 10.57 -25.49
N GLN A 494 44.43 9.80 -24.52
CA GLN A 494 44.37 10.22 -23.12
C GLN A 494 45.67 9.91 -22.37
N PRO A 495 46.10 10.79 -21.44
CA PRO A 495 47.25 10.49 -20.61
C PRO A 495 46.93 9.31 -19.66
N PRO A 496 47.87 8.38 -19.43
CA PRO A 496 47.64 7.21 -18.56
C PRO A 496 47.14 7.58 -17.14
N SER A 497 47.57 8.73 -16.63
CA SER A 497 47.16 9.26 -15.31
C SER A 497 45.67 9.62 -15.23
N LEU A 498 44.97 9.81 -16.36
CA LEU A 498 43.54 10.11 -16.36
C LEU A 498 42.71 8.93 -15.86
N ARG A 499 43.08 7.70 -16.24
CA ARG A 499 42.42 6.47 -15.80
C ARG A 499 42.45 6.35 -14.27
N GLU A 500 43.60 6.62 -13.66
CA GLU A 500 43.74 6.60 -12.20
C GLU A 500 42.96 7.71 -11.49
N ARG A 501 42.89 8.90 -12.09
CA ARG A 501 42.07 10.00 -11.58
C ARG A 501 40.57 9.66 -11.67
N ALA A 502 40.15 9.04 -12.77
CA ALA A 502 38.77 8.63 -12.99
C ALA A 502 38.33 7.55 -12.00
N ALA A 503 39.14 6.50 -11.81
CA ALA A 503 38.84 5.46 -10.81
C ALA A 503 38.77 6.02 -9.38
N ARG A 504 39.65 6.96 -8.99
CA ARG A 504 39.55 7.66 -7.69
C ARG A 504 38.30 8.53 -7.59
N SER A 505 37.93 9.19 -8.70
CA SER A 505 36.69 9.98 -8.78
C SER A 505 35.46 9.10 -8.55
N LEU A 506 35.39 7.94 -9.22
CA LEU A 506 34.35 6.93 -9.08
C LEU A 506 34.22 6.42 -7.63
N GLY A 507 35.34 6.11 -6.97
CA GLY A 507 35.32 5.70 -5.56
C GLY A 507 34.73 6.78 -4.61
N ARG A 508 35.02 8.07 -4.87
CA ARG A 508 34.48 9.17 -4.07
C ARG A 508 32.98 9.38 -4.29
N ILE A 509 32.54 9.42 -5.54
CA ILE A 509 31.12 9.60 -5.87
C ILE A 509 30.29 8.40 -5.40
N ARG A 510 30.82 7.18 -5.50
CA ARG A 510 30.17 5.97 -4.95
C ARG A 510 29.87 6.10 -3.47
N ASN A 511 30.80 6.66 -2.68
CA ASN A 511 30.54 6.87 -1.24
C ASN A 511 29.44 7.90 -0.99
N ARG A 512 29.32 8.94 -1.82
CA ARG A 512 28.22 9.91 -1.72
C ARG A 512 26.87 9.28 -2.07
N VAL A 513 26.83 8.51 -3.17
CA VAL A 513 25.62 7.79 -3.60
C VAL A 513 25.22 6.76 -2.54
N ALA A 514 26.14 5.92 -2.08
CA ALA A 514 25.88 4.89 -1.08
C ALA A 514 25.37 5.43 0.26
N ASN A 515 25.71 6.69 0.60
CA ASN A 515 25.28 7.36 1.83
C ASN A 515 24.03 8.25 1.63
N THR A 516 23.45 8.27 0.43
CA THR A 516 22.15 8.93 0.22
C THR A 516 21.07 8.11 0.93
N SER A 517 20.38 8.72 1.88
CA SER A 517 19.36 8.04 2.68
C SER A 517 17.97 8.62 2.42
N THR A 518 16.94 7.79 2.53
CA THR A 518 15.54 8.23 2.54
C THR A 518 14.86 7.58 3.74
N ALA A 519 14.19 8.39 4.56
CA ALA A 519 13.44 7.92 5.71
C ALA A 519 12.17 7.19 5.26
N VAL A 520 11.89 6.06 5.91
CA VAL A 520 10.77 5.17 5.59
C VAL A 520 9.99 4.94 6.87
N ARG A 521 8.68 5.24 6.86
CA ARG A 521 7.78 4.79 7.92
C ARG A 521 7.41 3.34 7.64
N VAL A 522 7.75 2.44 8.55
CA VAL A 522 7.48 1.01 8.40
C VAL A 522 6.21 0.69 9.19
N SER A 523 5.13 0.44 8.47
CA SER A 523 3.85 -0.02 9.03
C SER A 523 3.17 -0.94 8.01
N GLY A 524 2.26 -1.82 8.47
CA GLY A 524 1.53 -2.71 7.55
C GLY A 524 0.83 -1.94 6.43
N ALA A 525 0.13 -0.86 6.78
CA ALA A 525 -0.48 0.05 5.81
C ALA A 525 0.53 0.78 4.93
N GLY A 526 1.62 1.28 5.50
CA GLY A 526 2.67 1.99 4.76
C GLY A 526 3.40 1.11 3.75
N VAL A 527 3.65 -0.17 4.08
CA VAL A 527 4.30 -1.11 3.16
C VAL A 527 3.39 -1.45 1.98
N LEU A 528 2.08 -1.54 2.21
CA LEU A 528 1.10 -1.81 1.15
C LEU A 528 0.80 -0.56 0.29
N ALA A 529 0.86 0.65 0.87
CA ALA A 529 0.49 1.89 0.18
C ALA A 529 1.67 2.61 -0.50
N SER A 530 2.86 2.59 0.09
CA SER A 530 4.01 3.41 -0.36
C SER A 530 5.12 2.57 -0.99
N SER A 531 5.91 3.19 -1.90
CA SER A 531 7.13 2.59 -2.46
C SER A 531 8.37 3.36 -2.01
N PRO A 532 9.03 2.93 -0.93
CA PRO A 532 10.25 3.59 -0.44
C PRO A 532 11.40 3.56 -1.44
N VAL A 533 11.53 2.48 -2.23
CA VAL A 533 12.56 2.35 -3.27
C VAL A 533 12.31 3.34 -4.41
N SER A 534 11.05 3.56 -4.80
CA SER A 534 10.70 4.62 -5.78
C SER A 534 10.98 6.02 -5.23
N ALA A 535 10.75 6.24 -3.93
CA ALA A 535 11.10 7.50 -3.29
C ALA A 535 12.62 7.73 -3.32
N LEU A 536 13.44 6.70 -3.04
CA LEU A 536 14.89 6.78 -3.15
C LEU A 536 15.35 7.03 -4.60
N ALA A 537 14.74 6.36 -5.58
CA ALA A 537 15.02 6.60 -7.01
C ALA A 537 14.75 8.07 -7.40
N ARG A 538 13.64 8.64 -6.94
CA ARG A 538 13.32 10.07 -7.13
C ARG A 538 14.33 10.98 -6.43
N THR A 539 14.73 10.66 -5.20
CA THR A 539 15.75 11.42 -4.46
C THR A 539 17.09 11.42 -5.20
N LEU A 540 17.53 10.27 -5.72
CA LEU A 540 18.76 10.18 -6.51
C LEU A 540 18.65 10.93 -7.84
N ALA A 541 17.53 10.80 -8.55
CA ALA A 541 17.29 11.51 -9.80
C ALA A 541 17.28 13.04 -9.60
N ALA A 542 16.63 13.53 -8.53
CA ALA A 542 16.60 14.95 -8.20
C ALA A 542 17.98 15.50 -7.82
N ASN A 543 18.83 14.68 -7.20
CA ASN A 543 20.20 15.06 -6.82
C ASN A 543 21.24 14.78 -7.92
N ARG A 544 20.84 14.27 -9.09
CA ARG A 544 21.78 13.81 -10.14
C ARG A 544 22.78 14.89 -10.52
N ASP A 545 22.32 16.09 -10.86
CA ASP A 545 23.21 17.17 -11.33
C ASP A 545 24.19 17.65 -10.25
N HIS A 546 23.74 17.68 -8.98
CA HIS A 546 24.59 18.00 -7.84
C HIS A 546 25.64 16.90 -7.58
N LEU A 547 25.28 15.63 -7.77
CA LEU A 547 26.19 14.50 -7.61
C LEU A 547 27.20 14.40 -8.78
N VAL A 548 26.76 14.68 -10.01
CA VAL A 548 27.65 14.82 -11.18
C VAL A 548 28.66 15.93 -10.91
N ALA A 549 28.22 17.05 -10.33
CA ALA A 549 29.03 18.22 -10.02
C ALA A 549 29.83 18.69 -11.24
N ALA A 550 29.12 18.95 -12.35
CA ALA A 550 29.72 19.53 -13.54
C ALA A 550 30.05 21.02 -13.28
N PRO A 551 31.25 21.50 -13.65
CA PRO A 551 31.62 22.92 -13.56
C PRO A 551 30.93 23.72 -14.66
N ALA A 552 30.68 25.02 -14.46
CA ALA A 552 29.97 25.87 -15.44
C ALA A 552 30.67 25.92 -16.81
N ARG A 553 32.00 25.78 -16.81
CA ARG A 553 32.88 25.59 -17.96
C ARG A 553 33.89 24.52 -17.60
N TYR A 554 34.33 23.72 -18.56
CA TYR A 554 35.38 22.72 -18.36
C TYR A 554 36.74 23.33 -18.67
N ASP A 555 37.70 23.19 -17.78
CA ASP A 555 39.07 23.68 -17.98
C ASP A 555 39.76 22.90 -19.12
N SER A 556 39.44 21.61 -19.27
CA SER A 556 40.07 20.72 -20.25
C SER A 556 39.17 19.56 -20.67
N ILE A 557 39.54 18.89 -21.77
CA ILE A 557 38.94 17.62 -22.20
C ILE A 557 39.03 16.56 -21.07
N ALA A 558 40.12 16.55 -20.30
CA ALA A 558 40.29 15.63 -19.20
C ALA A 558 39.27 15.85 -18.06
N GLU A 559 38.96 17.10 -17.72
CA GLU A 559 37.92 17.41 -16.72
C GLU A 559 36.51 17.05 -17.23
N ARG A 560 36.25 17.32 -18.51
CA ARG A 560 35.03 16.89 -19.19
C ARG A 560 34.89 15.36 -19.14
N ALA A 561 35.96 14.61 -19.43
CA ALA A 561 35.98 13.16 -19.37
C ALA A 561 35.74 12.63 -17.95
N LEU A 562 36.33 13.25 -16.91
CA LEU A 562 36.02 12.92 -15.52
C LEU A 562 34.56 13.19 -15.14
N THR A 563 33.93 14.17 -15.77
CA THR A 563 32.50 14.47 -15.60
C THR A 563 31.63 13.43 -16.30
N ALA A 564 32.03 13.00 -17.51
CA ALA A 564 31.36 11.93 -18.25
C ALA A 564 31.39 10.61 -17.48
N VAL A 565 32.53 10.24 -16.89
CA VAL A 565 32.67 9.04 -16.05
C VAL A 565 31.75 9.11 -14.82
N ARG A 566 31.64 10.27 -14.16
CA ARG A 566 30.71 10.46 -13.04
C ARG A 566 29.24 10.36 -13.45
N ALA A 567 28.89 10.94 -14.60
CA ALA A 567 27.54 10.90 -15.14
C ALA A 567 27.12 9.47 -15.51
N HIS A 568 27.97 8.75 -16.24
CA HIS A 568 27.73 7.35 -16.61
C HIS A 568 27.51 6.47 -15.37
N TYR A 569 28.38 6.58 -14.36
CA TYR A 569 28.21 5.88 -13.09
C TYR A 569 26.88 6.18 -12.38
N LEU A 570 26.45 7.45 -12.37
CA LEU A 570 25.19 7.84 -11.73
C LEU A 570 23.97 7.33 -12.49
N ASP A 571 24.04 7.31 -13.82
CA ASP A 571 22.98 6.78 -14.67
C ASP A 571 22.83 5.27 -14.45
N ASP A 572 23.93 4.52 -14.39
CA ASP A 572 23.93 3.09 -14.07
C ASP A 572 23.41 2.85 -12.64
N ALA A 573 23.86 3.63 -11.65
CA ALA A 573 23.37 3.50 -10.27
C ALA A 573 21.86 3.77 -10.19
N LEU A 574 21.37 4.77 -10.91
CA LEU A 574 19.94 5.11 -10.96
C LEU A 574 19.13 4.03 -11.70
N ALA A 575 19.67 3.46 -12.77
CA ALA A 575 19.06 2.35 -13.50
C ALA A 575 18.87 1.13 -12.58
N VAL A 576 19.93 0.73 -11.86
CA VAL A 576 19.86 -0.38 -10.89
C VAL A 576 18.83 -0.09 -9.79
N VAL A 577 18.75 1.14 -9.26
CA VAL A 577 17.73 1.47 -8.23
C VAL A 577 16.30 1.44 -8.81
N ARG A 578 16.11 1.84 -10.07
CA ARG A 578 14.80 1.82 -10.75
C ARG A 578 14.32 0.41 -11.04
N GLU A 579 15.21 -0.45 -11.54
CA GLU A 579 14.93 -1.88 -11.74
C GLU A 579 14.44 -2.51 -10.43
N ARG A 580 15.17 -2.27 -9.33
CA ARG A 580 14.78 -2.75 -8.00
C ARG A 580 13.48 -2.14 -7.47
N ALA A 581 13.13 -0.92 -7.88
CA ALA A 581 11.84 -0.33 -7.56
C ALA A 581 10.70 -1.08 -8.27
N GLY A 582 10.96 -1.61 -9.47
CA GLY A 582 10.08 -2.53 -10.20
C GLY A 582 9.87 -3.83 -9.44
N ASP A 583 10.95 -4.53 -9.05
CA ASP A 583 10.88 -5.76 -8.25
C ASP A 583 10.07 -5.55 -6.95
N ALA A 584 10.35 -4.44 -6.26
CA ALA A 584 9.64 -4.04 -5.04
C ALA A 584 8.16 -3.70 -5.26
N ALA A 585 7.77 -3.33 -6.48
CA ALA A 585 6.37 -3.12 -6.84
C ALA A 585 5.67 -4.46 -7.07
N SER A 586 6.31 -5.40 -7.75
CA SER A 586 5.78 -6.75 -8.00
C SER A 586 5.52 -7.51 -6.69
N VAL A 587 6.49 -7.55 -5.76
CA VAL A 587 6.31 -8.19 -4.44
C VAL A 587 5.16 -7.56 -3.65
N ARG A 588 5.01 -6.24 -3.73
CA ARG A 588 3.92 -5.53 -3.05
C ARG A 588 2.55 -5.81 -3.69
N GLY A 589 2.52 -5.94 -5.02
CA GLY A 589 1.34 -6.39 -5.76
C GLY A 589 0.90 -7.77 -5.27
N ALA A 590 1.82 -8.74 -5.27
CA ALA A 590 1.56 -10.08 -4.75
C ALA A 590 1.07 -10.07 -3.28
N LEU A 591 1.70 -9.28 -2.41
CA LEU A 591 1.26 -9.16 -1.02
C LEU A 591 -0.16 -8.56 -0.91
N ARG A 592 -0.48 -7.56 -1.72
CA ARG A 592 -1.84 -6.96 -1.76
C ARG A 592 -2.86 -7.96 -2.27
N ASP A 593 -2.50 -8.76 -3.27
CA ASP A 593 -3.37 -9.80 -3.82
C ASP A 593 -3.61 -10.90 -2.79
N THR A 594 -2.58 -11.30 -2.04
CA THR A 594 -2.72 -12.23 -0.91
C THR A 594 -3.65 -11.68 0.18
N VAL A 595 -3.46 -10.42 0.60
CA VAL A 595 -4.35 -9.78 1.59
C VAL A 595 -5.80 -9.73 1.07
N THR A 596 -6.00 -9.39 -0.21
CA THR A 596 -7.33 -9.31 -0.83
C THR A 596 -7.99 -10.69 -0.92
N ARG A 597 -7.23 -11.72 -1.34
CA ARG A 597 -7.70 -13.11 -1.44
C ARG A 597 -8.11 -13.68 -0.08
N LEU A 598 -7.43 -13.27 0.98
CA LEU A 598 -7.76 -13.62 2.36
C LEU A 598 -8.90 -12.76 2.95
N GLY A 599 -9.58 -11.95 2.13
CA GLY A 599 -10.71 -11.11 2.56
C GLY A 599 -10.29 -9.89 3.41
N GLY A 600 -9.03 -9.48 3.33
CA GLY A 600 -8.43 -8.47 4.20
C GLY A 600 -8.77 -7.02 3.86
N TRP A 601 -8.81 -6.18 4.90
CA TRP A 601 -8.92 -4.72 4.80
C TRP A 601 -7.82 -4.06 5.62
N VAL A 602 -7.15 -3.05 5.05
CA VAL A 602 -6.09 -2.29 5.74
C VAL A 602 -6.68 -1.00 6.28
N PRO A 603 -6.72 -0.79 7.61
CA PRO A 603 -7.32 0.40 8.18
C PRO A 603 -6.57 1.68 7.82
N THR A 604 -7.29 2.73 7.41
CA THR A 604 -6.74 4.08 7.18
C THR A 604 -7.15 5.11 8.24
N GLY A 605 -7.79 4.70 9.35
CA GLY A 605 -8.11 5.58 10.47
C GLY A 605 -9.26 5.08 11.35
N VAL A 606 -9.43 5.73 12.52
CA VAL A 606 -10.53 5.50 13.45
C VAL A 606 -11.72 6.33 12.98
N THR A 607 -12.87 5.70 12.75
CA THR A 607 -14.12 6.42 12.53
C THR A 607 -14.71 6.82 13.88
N ALA A 608 -14.50 8.08 14.30
CA ALA A 608 -15.35 8.68 15.32
C ALA A 608 -16.79 8.72 14.80
N ARG A 609 -17.75 8.29 15.60
CA ARG A 609 -19.16 8.26 15.21
C ARG A 609 -20.03 8.89 16.29
N GLU A 610 -21.05 9.60 15.82
CA GLU A 610 -22.11 10.15 16.63
C GLU A 610 -22.92 9.01 17.26
N THR A 611 -23.22 9.15 18.55
CA THR A 611 -24.18 8.31 19.25
C THR A 611 -25.57 8.56 18.65
N PRO A 612 -26.27 7.52 18.17
CA PRO A 612 -27.60 7.70 17.61
C PRO A 612 -28.57 8.11 18.71
N GLU A 613 -29.52 8.99 18.37
CA GLU A 613 -30.74 9.16 19.16
C GLU A 613 -31.47 7.79 19.20
N THR A 614 -31.84 7.33 20.39
CA THR A 614 -32.25 5.93 20.63
C THR A 614 -33.41 5.85 21.62
N VAL A 615 -34.38 4.97 21.33
CA VAL A 615 -35.50 4.61 22.23
C VAL A 615 -35.14 3.52 23.24
N VAL A 616 -34.00 2.86 23.03
CA VAL A 616 -33.48 1.88 23.97
C VAL A 616 -33.15 2.63 25.26
N SER A 617 -33.41 2.05 26.42
CA SER A 617 -32.98 2.51 27.75
C SER A 617 -31.93 1.58 28.35
N GLU A 618 -32.04 0.27 28.09
CA GLU A 618 -31.17 -0.77 28.64
C GLU A 618 -30.81 -1.84 27.61
N VAL A 619 -29.62 -2.43 27.75
CA VAL A 619 -29.13 -3.54 26.92
C VAL A 619 -28.64 -4.65 27.84
N SER A 620 -29.25 -5.82 27.74
CA SER A 620 -28.88 -7.02 28.48
C SER A 620 -28.50 -8.13 27.50
N VAL A 621 -27.29 -8.70 27.65
CA VAL A 621 -26.80 -9.73 26.74
C VAL A 621 -26.12 -10.85 27.52
N SER A 622 -26.37 -12.08 27.08
CA SER A 622 -25.73 -13.29 27.59
C SER A 622 -24.92 -13.93 26.47
N PRO A 623 -23.63 -13.60 26.30
CA PRO A 623 -22.78 -14.23 25.29
C PRO A 623 -22.50 -15.70 25.65
N ARG A 624 -22.63 -16.61 24.68
CA ARG A 624 -22.44 -18.06 24.92
C ARG A 624 -21.02 -18.38 25.38
N TYR A 625 -20.05 -17.69 24.81
CA TYR A 625 -18.63 -17.90 25.07
C TYR A 625 -18.10 -17.36 26.41
N LEU A 626 -18.92 -16.67 27.20
CA LEU A 626 -18.57 -16.25 28.58
C LEU A 626 -19.43 -16.95 29.64
N SER A 627 -20.30 -17.88 29.24
CA SER A 627 -21.07 -18.74 30.13
C SER A 627 -20.12 -19.73 30.81
N LEU A 628 -20.12 -19.76 32.15
CA LEU A 628 -19.28 -20.70 32.94
C LEU A 628 -19.83 -22.14 32.93
N THR A 629 -20.99 -22.37 32.31
CA THR A 629 -21.76 -23.63 32.41
C THR A 629 -21.89 -24.39 31.11
N ASP A 630 -21.56 -23.81 29.94
CA ASP A 630 -21.63 -24.49 28.64
C ASP A 630 -20.29 -24.47 27.89
N ALA A 631 -19.98 -25.59 27.23
CA ALA A 631 -18.71 -25.87 26.56
C ALA A 631 -18.45 -25.09 25.26
N GLU A 632 -19.35 -24.19 24.83
CA GLU A 632 -19.20 -23.44 23.57
C GLU A 632 -18.48 -22.10 23.77
N THR A 633 -17.15 -22.19 23.87
CA THR A 633 -16.24 -21.02 23.85
C THR A 633 -16.24 -20.33 22.48
N LEU A 634 -15.79 -19.07 22.43
CA LEU A 634 -15.67 -18.33 21.17
C LEU A 634 -14.73 -19.11 20.26
N ALA A 635 -15.23 -19.50 19.08
CA ALA A 635 -14.43 -20.20 18.10
C ALA A 635 -13.55 -19.18 17.39
N ALA A 636 -12.24 -19.22 17.63
CA ALA A 636 -11.27 -18.35 17.00
C ALA A 636 -10.20 -19.20 16.34
N ARG A 637 -9.92 -18.90 15.08
CA ARG A 637 -8.77 -19.42 14.36
C ARG A 637 -7.92 -18.26 13.92
N ASN A 638 -6.62 -18.37 14.20
CA ASN A 638 -5.62 -17.42 13.79
C ASN A 638 -4.53 -18.16 13.02
N LEU A 639 -4.46 -17.89 11.73
CA LEU A 639 -3.47 -18.45 10.82
C LEU A 639 -2.41 -17.40 10.51
N ASN A 640 -1.19 -17.62 10.98
CA ASN A 640 -0.04 -16.84 10.59
C ASN A 640 0.53 -17.35 9.26
N VAL A 641 0.58 -16.47 8.27
CA VAL A 641 0.92 -16.82 6.89
C VAL A 641 2.42 -17.02 6.70
N PHE A 642 3.27 -16.27 7.40
CA PHE A 642 4.72 -16.32 7.22
C PHE A 642 5.42 -16.83 8.50
N THR A 643 5.23 -18.10 8.82
CA THR A 643 5.83 -18.81 9.98
C THR A 643 7.03 -19.68 9.61
N LEU A 644 7.72 -20.15 10.66
CA LEU A 644 8.74 -21.22 10.57
C LEU A 644 8.14 -22.59 10.98
N PRO A 645 8.51 -23.71 10.34
CA PRO A 645 9.20 -23.76 9.05
C PRO A 645 8.27 -23.20 7.96
N TYR A 646 8.84 -22.61 6.91
CA TYR A 646 8.06 -22.11 5.78
C TYR A 646 7.13 -23.24 5.32
N GLY A 647 5.83 -23.13 5.57
CA GLY A 647 4.83 -24.06 5.06
C GLY A 647 4.41 -23.65 3.65
N ASP A 648 3.73 -24.55 2.94
CA ASP A 648 3.33 -24.52 1.52
C ASP A 648 2.83 -23.16 0.95
N ALA A 649 2.37 -22.22 1.79
CA ALA A 649 1.98 -20.87 1.38
C ALA A 649 3.18 -19.92 1.11
N ALA A 650 4.34 -20.21 1.68
CA ALA A 650 5.59 -19.50 1.38
C ALA A 650 6.11 -19.87 -0.02
N ASP A 651 5.93 -21.13 -0.43
CA ASP A 651 6.40 -21.67 -1.71
C ASP A 651 5.82 -20.89 -2.90
N THR A 652 4.53 -20.53 -2.87
CA THR A 652 3.92 -19.72 -3.95
C THR A 652 4.47 -18.29 -4.09
N VAL A 653 5.08 -17.71 -3.05
CA VAL A 653 5.72 -16.37 -3.12
C VAL A 653 7.22 -16.49 -3.38
N THR A 654 7.87 -17.59 -2.95
CA THR A 654 9.27 -17.87 -3.27
C THR A 654 9.45 -18.41 -4.70
N ASP A 655 8.54 -19.23 -5.21
CA ASP A 655 8.60 -19.80 -6.57
C ASP A 655 8.42 -18.73 -7.65
N ALA A 656 7.68 -17.65 -7.35
CA ALA A 656 7.53 -16.50 -8.25
C ALA A 656 8.71 -15.53 -8.23
N ALA A 657 9.63 -15.64 -7.26
CA ALA A 657 10.74 -14.71 -7.06
C ALA A 657 12.14 -15.35 -7.13
N PHE A 658 12.22 -16.68 -7.02
CA PHE A 658 13.46 -17.45 -6.97
C PHE A 658 13.26 -18.76 -7.74
N ASP A 659 13.45 -18.71 -9.06
CA ASP A 659 13.55 -19.91 -9.89
C ASP A 659 14.70 -20.80 -9.41
N GLY A 660 14.38 -22.03 -9.02
CA GLY A 660 15.26 -23.21 -9.07
C GLY A 660 16.56 -23.18 -8.25
N GLY A 661 16.53 -23.73 -7.03
CA GLY A 661 17.75 -24.13 -6.31
C GLY A 661 17.44 -24.84 -5.00
N GLU A 662 18.20 -25.88 -4.67
CA GLU A 662 18.05 -26.77 -3.50
C GLU A 662 17.78 -26.04 -2.16
N ARG A 663 17.07 -26.74 -1.27
CA ARG A 663 16.64 -26.34 0.10
C ARG A 663 17.82 -25.88 0.99
N ALA A 664 18.29 -24.65 0.81
CA ALA A 664 19.46 -24.11 1.51
C ALA A 664 19.14 -22.81 2.26
N VAL A 665 19.56 -22.74 3.53
CA VAL A 665 19.39 -21.58 4.41
C VAL A 665 20.56 -20.60 4.26
N ARG A 666 20.26 -19.30 4.21
CA ARG A 666 21.26 -18.22 4.16
C ARG A 666 22.33 -18.33 5.24
N LEU A 667 23.61 -18.22 4.85
CA LEU A 667 24.76 -18.31 5.77
C LEU A 667 24.66 -17.35 6.97
N ALA A 668 24.17 -16.13 6.75
CA ALA A 668 23.97 -15.16 7.83
C ALA A 668 22.97 -15.62 8.89
N VAL A 669 21.90 -16.32 8.47
CA VAL A 669 20.85 -16.87 9.34
C VAL A 669 21.37 -18.10 10.09
N ALA A 670 22.10 -18.98 9.41
CA ALA A 670 22.74 -20.13 10.04
C ALA A 670 23.82 -19.69 11.05
N ALA A 671 24.58 -18.64 10.75
CA ALA A 671 25.56 -18.04 11.64
C ALA A 671 24.92 -17.44 12.91
N ASP A 672 23.76 -16.79 12.77
CA ASP A 672 22.98 -16.29 13.90
C ASP A 672 22.49 -17.41 14.81
N LEU A 673 21.96 -18.48 14.21
CA LEU A 673 21.55 -19.68 14.93
C LEU A 673 22.74 -20.34 15.65
N LEU A 674 23.90 -20.42 14.99
CA LEU A 674 25.11 -20.95 15.61
C LEU A 674 25.63 -20.05 16.74
N ALA A 675 25.58 -18.73 16.56
CA ALA A 675 25.90 -17.77 17.62
C ALA A 675 24.96 -17.91 18.82
N ALA A 676 23.71 -18.33 18.57
CA ALA A 676 22.71 -18.57 19.58
C ALA A 676 22.94 -19.89 20.35
N ALA A 677 23.14 -20.99 19.62
CA ALA A 677 23.29 -22.35 20.16
C ALA A 677 24.67 -22.60 20.79
N GLY A 678 25.71 -21.93 20.29
CA GLY A 678 27.10 -22.13 20.72
C GLY A 678 27.68 -23.46 20.24
N THR A 679 28.53 -24.10 21.04
CA THR A 679 29.24 -25.36 20.68
C THR A 679 28.36 -26.62 20.75
N ARG A 680 27.05 -26.47 21.00
CA ARG A 680 26.13 -27.58 21.27
C ARG A 680 25.45 -28.15 20.02
N THR A 681 25.66 -27.52 18.87
CA THR A 681 25.16 -27.96 17.56
C THR A 681 26.35 -28.20 16.62
N PRO A 682 27.09 -29.31 16.78
CA PRO A 682 28.34 -29.56 16.06
C PRO A 682 28.12 -29.64 14.54
N ASP A 683 27.00 -30.19 14.09
CA ASP A 683 26.67 -30.32 12.68
C ASP A 683 26.41 -28.95 12.03
N LEU A 684 25.64 -28.09 12.71
CA LEU A 684 25.46 -26.70 12.28
C LEU A 684 26.79 -25.93 12.29
N ALA A 685 27.62 -26.15 13.30
CA ALA A 685 28.94 -25.51 13.38
C ALA A 685 29.84 -25.93 12.21
N ALA A 686 29.84 -27.23 11.87
CA ALA A 686 30.58 -27.77 10.75
C ALA A 686 30.05 -27.21 9.42
N ALA A 687 28.73 -27.17 9.23
CA ALA A 687 28.12 -26.66 8.01
C ALA A 687 28.37 -25.15 7.80
N VAL A 688 28.21 -24.34 8.86
CA VAL A 688 28.55 -22.90 8.81
C VAL A 688 30.03 -22.68 8.53
N ARG A 689 30.92 -23.51 9.11
CA ARG A 689 32.37 -23.42 8.87
C ARG A 689 32.73 -23.76 7.44
N ALA A 690 32.17 -24.84 6.89
CA ALA A 690 32.37 -25.26 5.50
C ALA A 690 31.92 -24.15 4.53
N GLU A 691 30.73 -23.60 4.74
CA GLU A 691 30.20 -22.54 3.88
C GLU A 691 30.99 -21.22 4.03
N THR A 692 31.49 -20.92 5.24
CA THR A 692 32.40 -19.78 5.44
C THR A 692 33.76 -19.98 4.78
N ALA A 693 34.25 -21.22 4.68
CA ALA A 693 35.48 -21.54 3.96
C ALA A 693 35.32 -21.30 2.46
N ARG A 694 34.21 -21.77 1.87
CA ARG A 694 33.83 -21.47 0.48
C ARG A 694 33.74 -19.98 0.21
N ALA A 695 33.12 -19.22 1.10
CA ALA A 695 33.07 -17.75 0.98
C ALA A 695 34.48 -17.11 0.97
N ARG A 696 35.42 -17.64 1.77
CA ARG A 696 36.81 -17.17 1.80
C ARG A 696 37.58 -17.53 0.53
N GLU A 697 37.40 -18.74 0.00
CA GLU A 697 37.99 -19.16 -1.27
C GLU A 697 37.55 -18.23 -2.40
N ARG A 698 36.27 -17.86 -2.44
CA ARG A 698 35.73 -16.89 -3.40
C ARG A 698 36.34 -15.50 -3.24
N PHE A 699 36.52 -15.03 -2.00
CA PHE A 699 37.22 -13.76 -1.73
C PHE A 699 38.69 -13.83 -2.18
N ALA A 700 39.34 -14.98 -2.02
CA ALA A 700 40.71 -15.20 -2.48
C ALA A 700 40.77 -15.20 -4.02
N ALA A 701 39.83 -15.85 -4.70
CA ALA A 701 39.73 -15.81 -6.16
C ALA A 701 39.51 -14.38 -6.71
N VAL A 702 38.67 -13.57 -6.05
CA VAL A 702 38.50 -12.15 -6.40
C VAL A 702 39.80 -11.37 -6.18
N LEU A 703 40.52 -11.67 -5.11
CA LEU A 703 41.79 -11.01 -4.81
C LEU A 703 42.86 -11.37 -5.84
N ASP A 704 43.03 -12.65 -6.16
CA ASP A 704 43.93 -13.17 -7.20
C ASP A 704 43.68 -12.46 -8.54
N ALA A 705 42.44 -12.54 -9.03
CA ALA A 705 42.02 -11.96 -10.31
C ALA A 705 42.21 -10.44 -10.43
N ARG A 706 42.30 -9.72 -9.30
CA ARG A 706 42.37 -8.25 -9.27
C ARG A 706 43.71 -7.69 -8.80
N THR A 707 44.59 -8.51 -8.22
CA THR A 707 45.82 -8.00 -7.56
C THR A 707 47.12 -8.65 -8.02
N GLY A 708 47.08 -9.67 -8.89
CA GLY A 708 48.27 -10.35 -9.40
C GLY A 708 49.03 -11.14 -8.33
N LEU A 709 48.41 -11.33 -7.16
CA LEU A 709 48.86 -12.27 -6.14
C LEU A 709 48.54 -13.67 -6.62
N ASP A 710 49.47 -14.62 -6.47
CA ASP A 710 49.16 -16.04 -6.69
C ASP A 710 48.06 -16.50 -5.72
N SER A 711 47.36 -17.57 -6.09
CA SER A 711 46.19 -18.06 -5.33
C SER A 711 46.54 -18.38 -3.87
N GLY A 712 47.73 -18.91 -3.59
CA GLY A 712 48.18 -19.19 -2.22
C GLY A 712 48.45 -17.93 -1.40
N ALA A 713 48.99 -16.88 -2.01
CA ALA A 713 49.16 -15.57 -1.39
C ALA A 713 47.81 -14.91 -1.12
N ALA A 714 46.86 -15.00 -2.06
CA ALA A 714 45.50 -14.49 -1.89
C ALA A 714 44.77 -15.18 -0.73
N GLU A 715 44.84 -16.51 -0.63
CA GLU A 715 44.28 -17.29 0.47
C GLU A 715 44.89 -16.91 1.82
N ARG A 716 46.22 -16.69 1.89
CA ARG A 716 46.88 -16.24 3.12
C ARG A 716 46.37 -14.88 3.58
N VAL A 717 46.17 -13.93 2.67
CA VAL A 717 45.62 -12.60 3.00
C VAL A 717 44.19 -12.73 3.53
N VAL A 718 43.32 -13.49 2.86
CA VAL A 718 41.93 -13.67 3.31
C VAL A 718 41.86 -14.41 4.64
N SER A 719 42.70 -15.43 4.83
CA SER A 719 42.78 -16.20 6.06
C SER A 719 43.26 -15.36 7.23
N SER A 720 44.33 -14.58 7.03
CA SER A 720 44.82 -13.59 8.00
C SER A 720 43.72 -12.59 8.35
N ALA A 721 43.03 -12.06 7.34
CA ALA A 721 41.98 -11.08 7.55
C ALA A 721 40.83 -11.61 8.42
N ALA A 722 40.44 -12.87 8.22
CA ALA A 722 39.38 -13.55 8.95
C ALA A 722 39.70 -13.82 10.43
N THR A 723 40.98 -13.81 10.84
CA THR A 723 41.37 -14.04 12.25
C THR A 723 40.84 -12.97 13.22
N ARG A 724 40.46 -11.79 12.70
CA ARG A 724 39.80 -10.72 13.48
C ARG A 724 38.49 -11.17 14.13
N TRP A 725 37.84 -12.20 13.60
CA TRP A 725 36.64 -12.80 14.16
C TRP A 725 36.95 -14.16 14.76
N ARG A 726 36.79 -14.27 16.09
CA ARG A 726 37.22 -15.45 16.87
C ARG A 726 36.34 -16.69 16.67
N THR A 727 35.04 -16.52 16.41
CA THR A 727 34.07 -17.63 16.29
C THR A 727 33.65 -17.87 14.85
N ASP A 728 33.26 -19.11 14.51
CA ASP A 728 32.77 -19.48 13.18
C ASP A 728 31.54 -18.65 12.79
N ALA A 729 30.61 -18.45 13.73
CA ALA A 729 29.46 -17.56 13.53
C ALA A 729 29.86 -16.11 13.25
N ALA A 730 30.87 -15.57 13.95
CA ALA A 730 31.34 -14.20 13.70
C ALA A 730 32.06 -14.08 12.36
N ARG A 731 32.82 -15.09 11.94
CA ARG A 731 33.45 -15.15 10.61
C ARG A 731 32.41 -15.22 9.48
N ALA A 732 31.40 -16.08 9.63
CA ALA A 732 30.28 -16.19 8.69
C ALA A 732 29.50 -14.86 8.57
N ARG A 733 29.25 -14.19 9.71
CA ARG A 733 28.67 -12.84 9.73
C ARG A 733 29.56 -11.81 9.04
N ALA A 734 30.87 -11.88 9.25
CA ALA A 734 31.82 -10.97 8.62
C ALA A 734 31.87 -11.13 7.10
N ALA A 735 31.77 -12.37 6.61
CA ALA A 735 31.71 -12.68 5.19
C ALA A 735 30.42 -12.14 4.53
N THR A 736 29.30 -12.17 5.24
CA THR A 736 27.98 -11.76 4.71
C THR A 736 27.66 -10.27 4.89
N ASN A 737 28.27 -9.59 5.86
CA ASN A 737 28.03 -8.15 6.11
C ASN A 737 29.10 -7.22 5.50
N GLY A 738 30.07 -7.76 4.76
CA GLY A 738 31.13 -7.02 4.08
C GLY A 738 32.30 -6.59 4.96
N SER A 739 32.30 -6.88 6.26
CA SER A 739 33.42 -6.51 7.13
C SER A 739 34.68 -7.35 6.87
N LEU A 740 34.54 -8.62 6.50
CA LEU A 740 35.66 -9.44 6.02
C LEU A 740 36.19 -8.89 4.69
N ALA A 741 35.33 -8.53 3.75
CA ALA A 741 35.73 -7.90 2.49
C ALA A 741 36.55 -6.61 2.73
N ALA A 742 36.11 -5.74 3.66
CA ALA A 742 36.84 -4.53 4.02
C ALA A 742 38.23 -4.83 4.64
N ALA A 743 38.31 -5.85 5.49
CA ALA A 743 39.56 -6.31 6.09
C ALA A 743 40.54 -6.85 5.02
N VAL A 744 40.04 -7.64 4.07
CA VAL A 744 40.84 -8.15 2.93
C VAL A 744 41.39 -7.01 2.08
N VAL A 745 40.58 -5.99 1.77
CA VAL A 745 41.05 -4.80 1.04
C VAL A 745 42.17 -4.10 1.81
N ALA A 746 42.04 -3.95 3.12
CA ALA A 746 43.05 -3.31 3.97
C ALA A 746 44.37 -4.10 3.97
N ASP A 747 44.28 -5.42 4.07
CA ASP A 747 45.44 -6.32 4.16
C ASP A 747 46.09 -6.59 2.78
N SER A 748 45.40 -6.33 1.67
CA SER A 748 45.90 -6.55 0.30
C SER A 748 47.06 -5.64 -0.12
N GLY A 749 47.32 -4.55 0.59
CA GLY A 749 48.33 -3.54 0.21
C GLY A 749 48.02 -2.74 -1.06
N THR A 750 46.87 -2.96 -1.72
CA THR A 750 46.51 -2.28 -2.96
C THR A 750 46.32 -0.77 -2.79
N ARG A 751 46.70 0.01 -3.82
CA ARG A 751 46.59 1.48 -3.83
C ARG A 751 45.87 1.98 -5.10
N GLY A 752 45.45 3.25 -5.07
CA GLY A 752 44.90 3.94 -6.23
C GLY A 752 43.67 3.24 -6.85
N ALA A 753 43.65 3.14 -8.17
CA ALA A 753 42.55 2.53 -8.93
C ALA A 753 42.32 1.06 -8.60
N LYS A 754 43.40 0.28 -8.42
CA LYS A 754 43.32 -1.15 -8.08
C LYS A 754 42.58 -1.38 -6.76
N ARG A 755 42.84 -0.52 -5.75
CA ARG A 755 42.13 -0.58 -4.46
C ARG A 755 40.63 -0.31 -4.59
N VAL A 756 40.24 0.65 -5.43
CA VAL A 756 38.82 0.98 -5.66
C VAL A 756 38.09 -0.20 -6.31
N ALA A 757 38.69 -0.78 -7.35
CA ALA A 757 38.14 -1.94 -8.05
C ALA A 757 38.04 -3.18 -7.15
N LEU A 758 39.11 -3.50 -6.41
CA LEU A 758 39.13 -4.61 -5.46
C LEU A 758 38.05 -4.44 -4.37
N ALA A 759 37.92 -3.23 -3.82
CA ALA A 759 36.92 -2.96 -2.80
C ALA A 759 35.48 -3.08 -3.31
N ALA A 760 35.23 -2.68 -4.56
CA ALA A 760 33.91 -2.87 -5.19
C ALA A 760 33.62 -4.37 -5.41
N ALA A 761 34.60 -5.12 -5.94
CA ALA A 761 34.46 -6.53 -6.26
C ALA A 761 34.23 -7.38 -5.00
N LEU A 762 35.03 -7.19 -3.94
CA LEU A 762 34.85 -7.93 -2.68
C LEU A 762 33.53 -7.58 -1.97
N ARG A 763 33.01 -6.35 -2.12
CA ARG A 763 31.67 -6.01 -1.61
C ARG A 763 30.56 -6.66 -2.43
N ALA A 764 30.70 -6.76 -3.75
CA ALA A 764 29.75 -7.49 -4.60
C ALA A 764 29.74 -8.98 -4.23
N GLU A 765 30.92 -9.57 -4.04
CA GLU A 765 31.07 -10.97 -3.65
C GLU A 765 30.50 -11.25 -2.26
N SER A 766 30.76 -10.38 -1.28
CA SER A 766 30.15 -10.47 0.05
C SER A 766 28.62 -10.48 0.01
N ARG A 767 28.02 -9.75 -0.94
CA ARG A 767 26.56 -9.76 -1.15
C ARG A 767 26.06 -11.01 -1.85
N ALA A 768 26.81 -11.56 -2.82
CA ALA A 768 26.47 -12.83 -3.45
C ALA A 768 26.42 -13.95 -2.39
N VAL A 769 27.42 -14.01 -1.51
CA VAL A 769 27.44 -14.90 -0.33
C VAL A 769 26.24 -14.64 0.59
N ALA A 770 25.80 -13.39 0.77
CA ALA A 770 24.66 -13.06 1.62
C ALA A 770 23.29 -13.48 1.04
N ARG A 771 23.17 -13.60 -0.28
CA ARG A 771 21.93 -14.04 -0.96
C ARG A 771 21.79 -15.56 -1.08
N SER A 772 22.85 -16.31 -0.80
CA SER A 772 22.96 -17.74 -1.14
C SER A 772 22.98 -18.02 -2.64
N ASP A 773 23.34 -17.03 -3.50
CA ASP A 773 23.50 -17.24 -4.96
C ASP A 773 24.59 -18.28 -5.29
N THR A 774 25.31 -18.75 -4.27
CA THR A 774 26.58 -19.47 -4.36
C THR A 774 26.59 -20.76 -3.52
N GLY A 775 25.45 -21.13 -2.94
CA GLY A 775 25.33 -22.17 -1.92
C GLY A 775 24.91 -21.61 -0.55
N GLY A 776 24.31 -22.47 0.28
CA GLY A 776 23.85 -22.13 1.63
C GLY A 776 24.05 -23.30 2.59
N VAL A 777 23.57 -23.13 3.82
CA VAL A 777 23.62 -24.21 4.83
C VAL A 777 22.40 -25.09 4.66
N ASP A 778 22.62 -26.39 4.56
CA ASP A 778 21.58 -27.41 4.43
C ASP A 778 20.43 -27.19 5.44
N GLU A 779 19.20 -27.14 4.93
CA GLU A 779 18.03 -26.84 5.74
C GLU A 779 17.78 -27.91 6.82
N ASP A 780 18.08 -29.17 6.55
CA ASP A 780 17.88 -30.27 7.49
C ASP A 780 18.82 -30.14 8.69
N VAL A 781 20.07 -29.71 8.44
CA VAL A 781 21.04 -29.39 9.51
C VAL A 781 20.55 -28.21 10.35
N VAL A 782 20.01 -27.16 9.71
CA VAL A 782 19.43 -26.01 10.43
C VAL A 782 18.19 -26.42 11.22
N ARG A 783 17.34 -27.29 10.67
CA ARG A 783 16.12 -27.78 11.31
C ARG A 783 16.44 -28.64 12.52
N ALA A 784 17.37 -29.58 12.39
CA ALA A 784 17.85 -30.42 13.48
C ALA A 784 18.46 -29.57 14.61
N ALA A 785 19.29 -28.58 14.28
CA ALA A 785 19.86 -27.66 15.27
C ALA A 785 18.79 -26.82 15.99
N ARG A 786 17.74 -26.37 15.26
CA ARG A 786 16.58 -25.69 15.86
C ARG A 786 15.79 -26.59 16.80
N GLN A 787 15.53 -27.83 16.39
CA GLN A 787 14.80 -28.81 17.21
C GLN A 787 15.59 -29.17 18.49
N ALA A 788 16.90 -29.41 18.37
CA ALA A 788 17.77 -29.66 19.52
C ALA A 788 17.78 -28.47 20.50
N THR A 789 17.93 -27.25 19.98
CA THR A 789 17.87 -26.02 20.80
C THR A 789 16.51 -25.87 21.50
N ARG A 790 15.42 -26.24 20.83
CA ARG A 790 14.06 -26.20 21.38
C ARG A 790 13.84 -27.26 22.46
N ALA A 791 14.22 -28.51 22.21
CA ALA A 791 14.08 -29.61 23.16
C ALA A 791 14.88 -29.37 24.44
N GLU A 792 16.10 -28.82 24.32
CA GLU A 792 16.92 -28.45 25.46
C GLU A 792 16.34 -27.26 26.23
N LEU A 793 15.78 -26.25 25.54
CA LEU A 793 15.09 -25.14 26.18
C LEU A 793 13.92 -25.65 27.03
N THR A 794 13.12 -26.57 26.49
CA THR A 794 12.02 -27.23 27.20
C THR A 794 12.52 -28.06 28.38
N ALA A 795 13.61 -28.81 28.21
CA ALA A 795 14.21 -29.63 29.27
C ALA A 795 14.88 -28.82 30.39
N ALA A 796 15.50 -27.68 30.05
CA ALA A 796 16.13 -26.75 30.99
C ALA A 796 15.09 -25.95 31.78
N LEU A 797 13.94 -25.66 31.19
CA LEU A 797 12.78 -25.09 31.88
C LEU A 797 12.13 -26.09 32.85
N GLY A 798 12.26 -27.40 32.60
CA GLY A 798 11.73 -28.46 33.47
C GLY A 798 12.61 -28.88 34.65
N ARG A 799 13.91 -28.53 34.70
CA ARG A 799 14.87 -29.15 35.66
C ARG A 799 15.68 -28.22 36.58
N ALA A 800 15.61 -26.88 36.48
CA ALA A 800 16.46 -26.03 37.33
C ALA A 800 15.89 -24.63 37.65
N SER A 801 16.25 -24.13 38.84
CA SER A 801 15.99 -22.75 39.24
C SER A 801 16.61 -21.74 38.26
N THR A 802 15.77 -20.78 37.86
CA THR A 802 15.89 -19.90 36.68
C THR A 802 17.10 -18.94 36.63
N ARG A 803 18.04 -18.98 37.59
CA ARG A 803 19.16 -18.01 37.68
C ARG A 803 20.45 -18.44 36.96
N ARG A 804 20.81 -19.74 36.94
CA ARG A 804 22.06 -20.23 36.30
C ARG A 804 21.94 -20.33 34.77
N VAL A 805 20.80 -20.80 34.26
CA VAL A 805 20.48 -20.87 32.81
C VAL A 805 20.42 -19.47 32.17
N LYS A 806 19.93 -18.46 32.92
CA LYS A 806 19.81 -17.07 32.44
C LYS A 806 21.15 -16.35 32.23
N ARG A 807 22.23 -16.70 32.95
CA ARG A 807 23.57 -16.11 32.73
C ARG A 807 24.26 -16.68 31.48
N ALA A 808 24.05 -17.95 31.17
CA ALA A 808 24.69 -18.60 30.01
C ALA A 808 24.06 -18.21 28.66
N LEU A 809 22.77 -17.82 28.63
CA LEU A 809 21.97 -17.63 27.42
C LEU A 809 21.38 -16.20 27.27
N GLY A 810 21.96 -15.22 27.96
CA GLY A 810 21.41 -13.87 28.19
C GLY A 810 21.15 -12.96 26.97
N GLY A 811 21.56 -13.32 25.76
CA GLY A 811 21.38 -12.48 24.56
C GLY A 811 21.07 -13.21 23.26
N ARG A 812 20.86 -14.53 23.33
CA ARG A 812 21.09 -15.44 22.19
C ARG A 812 19.82 -16.06 21.57
N LEU A 813 18.66 -15.97 22.21
CA LEU A 813 17.43 -16.66 21.77
C LEU A 813 16.56 -15.87 20.76
N ALA A 814 17.05 -14.76 20.23
CA ALA A 814 16.24 -13.84 19.41
C ALA A 814 16.89 -13.64 18.03
N ALA A 815 17.20 -14.73 17.32
CA ALA A 815 18.04 -14.67 16.12
C ALA A 815 17.46 -15.46 14.93
N LEU A 816 16.15 -15.76 14.95
CA LEU A 816 15.45 -16.40 13.85
C LEU A 816 14.52 -15.38 13.18
N PRO A 817 14.66 -15.12 11.86
CA PRO A 817 13.77 -14.19 11.17
C PRO A 817 12.41 -14.84 10.93
N ALA A 818 11.36 -14.28 11.53
CA ALA A 818 9.97 -14.56 11.17
C ALA A 818 9.46 -13.50 10.16
N GLY A 819 8.53 -13.87 9.28
CA GLY A 819 7.93 -12.94 8.31
C GLY A 819 8.67 -12.82 6.97
N LEU A 820 7.99 -12.21 6.00
CA LEU A 820 8.44 -12.01 4.63
C LEU A 820 9.27 -10.71 4.49
N PRO A 821 10.53 -10.77 4.03
CA PRO A 821 11.29 -9.58 3.65
C PRO A 821 10.70 -8.91 2.41
N VAL A 822 10.32 -7.62 2.49
CA VAL A 822 9.77 -6.88 1.36
C VAL A 822 10.86 -6.13 0.61
N ALA A 823 10.94 -6.39 -0.70
CA ALA A 823 11.94 -5.88 -1.64
C ALA A 823 13.38 -6.21 -1.23
N PRO A 824 13.88 -7.42 -1.53
CA PRO A 824 15.28 -7.75 -1.34
C PRO A 824 16.12 -6.95 -2.36
N LEU A 825 16.58 -5.76 -1.97
CA LEU A 825 17.80 -5.24 -2.56
C LEU A 825 18.94 -6.22 -2.21
N PRO A 826 19.95 -6.36 -3.07
CA PRO A 826 21.22 -6.98 -2.73
C PRO A 826 21.73 -6.72 -1.29
N GLY A 827 21.50 -7.66 -0.36
CA GLY A 827 21.91 -7.56 1.04
C GLY A 827 21.09 -6.62 1.95
N PHE A 828 19.93 -6.12 1.50
CA PHE A 828 19.06 -5.23 2.30
C PHE A 828 17.58 -5.36 1.89
N TRP A 829 16.66 -5.44 2.83
CA TRP A 829 15.23 -5.22 2.60
C TRP A 829 14.81 -3.99 3.40
N TYR A 830 13.70 -3.32 3.09
CA TYR A 830 13.32 -2.10 3.82
C TYR A 830 12.30 -2.34 4.94
N ALA A 831 11.62 -3.49 4.91
CA ALA A 831 10.68 -3.94 5.95
C ALA A 831 10.52 -5.45 5.93
N THR A 832 10.35 -6.07 7.10
CA THR A 832 9.81 -7.43 7.20
C THR A 832 8.34 -7.34 7.54
N VAL A 833 7.49 -8.05 6.81
CA VAL A 833 6.04 -8.08 7.05
C VAL A 833 5.59 -9.45 7.49
N ASN A 834 4.48 -9.49 8.23
CA ASN A 834 3.75 -10.71 8.44
C ASN A 834 2.24 -10.45 8.39
N VAL A 835 1.49 -11.48 8.06
CA VAL A 835 0.06 -11.46 7.80
C VAL A 835 -0.59 -12.57 8.65
N TRP A 836 -1.66 -12.21 9.34
CA TRP A 836 -2.52 -13.14 10.06
C TRP A 836 -3.91 -13.13 9.46
N ALA A 837 -4.39 -14.29 9.05
CA ALA A 837 -5.79 -14.51 8.69
C ALA A 837 -6.53 -14.98 9.95
N VAL A 838 -7.53 -14.21 10.37
CA VAL A 838 -8.29 -14.43 11.59
C VAL A 838 -9.73 -14.74 11.20
N SER A 839 -10.24 -15.84 11.73
CA SER A 839 -11.64 -16.23 11.61
C SER A 839 -12.24 -16.36 12.99
N VAL A 840 -13.42 -15.78 13.20
CA VAL A 840 -14.13 -15.82 14.48
C VAL A 840 -15.57 -16.25 14.23
N ARG A 841 -16.08 -17.14 15.08
CA ARG A 841 -17.50 -17.50 15.13
C ARG A 841 -17.97 -17.47 16.59
N GLY A 842 -19.19 -16.98 16.77
CA GLY A 842 -19.82 -16.92 18.08
C GLY A 842 -21.27 -16.50 17.99
N GLY A 843 -21.89 -16.35 19.16
CA GLY A 843 -23.26 -15.90 19.25
C GLY A 843 -23.67 -15.58 20.67
N TYR A 844 -24.84 -14.96 20.78
CA TYR A 844 -25.51 -14.70 22.04
C TYR A 844 -26.53 -15.79 22.33
N GLU A 845 -26.61 -16.20 23.60
CA GLU A 845 -27.69 -17.03 24.11
C GLU A 845 -29.00 -16.26 24.06
N ARG A 846 -28.95 -15.03 24.58
CA ARG A 846 -30.05 -14.09 24.69
C ARG A 846 -29.51 -12.67 24.48
N VAL A 847 -30.19 -11.90 23.65
CA VAL A 847 -30.00 -10.44 23.52
C VAL A 847 -31.34 -9.80 23.81
N ALA A 848 -31.40 -8.98 24.85
CA ALA A 848 -32.58 -8.22 25.23
C ALA A 848 -32.26 -6.72 25.22
N ILE A 849 -33.16 -5.93 24.64
CA ILE A 849 -33.11 -4.47 24.70
C ILE A 849 -34.43 -3.95 25.24
N SER A 850 -34.37 -3.05 26.21
CA SER A 850 -35.56 -2.45 26.81
C SER A 850 -35.75 -1.03 26.32
N GLY A 851 -36.98 -0.58 26.16
CA GLY A 851 -37.30 0.80 25.79
C GLY A 851 -38.75 1.17 26.06
N GLY A 852 -39.02 2.46 26.26
CA GLY A 852 -40.35 2.95 26.63
C GLY A 852 -40.84 2.45 28.00
N ALA A 853 -42.02 2.89 28.40
CA ALA A 853 -42.70 2.41 29.60
C ALA A 853 -44.08 1.86 29.22
N LEU A 854 -44.49 0.76 29.86
CA LEU A 854 -45.87 0.29 29.75
C LEU A 854 -46.80 1.28 30.47
N PRO A 855 -47.97 1.61 29.91
CA PRO A 855 -48.92 2.50 30.59
C PRO A 855 -49.43 1.95 31.92
N PRO A 856 -49.94 2.80 32.82
CA PRO A 856 -50.64 2.33 34.03
C PRO A 856 -51.81 1.41 33.68
N GLY A 857 -51.97 0.29 34.41
CA GLY A 857 -53.00 -0.72 34.14
C GLY A 857 -52.52 -1.98 33.43
N PHE A 858 -51.24 -2.02 33.06
CA PHE A 858 -50.50 -3.22 32.64
C PHE A 858 -49.44 -3.56 33.69
N ASP A 859 -48.86 -4.77 33.62
CA ASP A 859 -47.74 -5.15 34.49
C ASP A 859 -46.62 -4.11 34.38
N ALA A 860 -46.26 -3.49 35.51
CA ALA A 860 -45.33 -2.36 35.52
C ALA A 860 -43.96 -2.77 34.94
N GLY A 861 -43.47 -2.05 33.93
CA GLY A 861 -42.21 -2.36 33.26
C GLY A 861 -41.93 -1.55 31.99
N ALA A 862 -40.93 -1.98 31.23
CA ALA A 862 -40.56 -1.46 29.92
C ALA A 862 -40.86 -2.51 28.83
N TYR A 863 -40.97 -2.09 27.56
CA TYR A 863 -41.01 -3.05 26.46
C TYR A 863 -39.63 -3.69 26.31
N GLU A 864 -39.54 -5.01 26.51
CA GLU A 864 -38.31 -5.78 26.34
C GLU A 864 -38.36 -6.54 25.01
N TYR A 865 -37.49 -6.18 24.07
CA TYR A 865 -37.34 -6.90 22.81
C TYR A 865 -36.28 -7.98 22.96
N VAL A 866 -36.65 -9.25 22.84
CA VAL A 866 -35.79 -10.41 23.15
C VAL A 866 -35.47 -11.23 21.89
N ARG A 867 -34.19 -11.47 21.62
CA ARG A 867 -33.69 -12.45 20.65
C ARG A 867 -33.07 -13.62 21.38
N GLU A 868 -33.76 -14.75 21.34
CA GLU A 868 -33.31 -16.05 21.84
C GLU A 868 -33.83 -17.15 20.91
N GLY A 869 -33.28 -18.36 21.02
CA GLY A 869 -33.71 -19.48 20.18
C GLY A 869 -34.98 -20.11 20.73
N GLY A 870 -36.08 -20.08 19.96
CA GLY A 870 -37.35 -20.64 20.41
C GLY A 870 -38.41 -20.70 19.31
N VAL A 871 -39.41 -21.57 19.49
CA VAL A 871 -40.61 -21.59 18.65
C VAL A 871 -41.58 -20.54 19.17
N VAL A 872 -42.15 -19.76 18.26
CA VAL A 872 -43.14 -18.74 18.58
C VAL A 872 -44.50 -19.22 18.09
N SER A 873 -45.44 -19.33 19.01
CA SER A 873 -46.84 -19.71 18.74
C SER A 873 -47.80 -18.64 19.25
N LEU A 874 -49.01 -18.65 18.70
CA LEU A 874 -50.13 -17.78 19.06
C LEU A 874 -51.40 -18.59 18.89
N ASP A 875 -52.33 -18.50 19.82
CA ASP A 875 -53.70 -19.00 19.64
C ASP A 875 -54.44 -18.00 18.72
N VAL A 876 -54.55 -18.37 17.44
CA VAL A 876 -55.06 -17.48 16.39
C VAL A 876 -56.59 -17.55 16.31
N ASP A 877 -57.17 -18.73 16.54
CA ASP A 877 -58.61 -19.01 16.39
C ASP A 877 -59.39 -18.96 17.72
N GLY A 878 -58.70 -18.85 18.85
CA GLY A 878 -59.30 -18.72 20.17
C GLY A 878 -59.74 -20.05 20.78
N ASP A 879 -59.27 -21.18 20.24
CA ASP A 879 -59.58 -22.53 20.72
C ASP A 879 -58.75 -22.97 21.94
N SER A 880 -57.90 -22.07 22.47
CA SER A 880 -56.93 -22.31 23.54
C SER A 880 -55.77 -23.23 23.15
N ARG A 881 -55.52 -23.46 21.85
CA ARG A 881 -54.38 -24.24 21.32
C ARG A 881 -53.51 -23.37 20.41
N PRO A 882 -52.32 -22.96 20.87
CA PRO A 882 -51.52 -22.03 20.12
C PRO A 882 -50.88 -22.65 18.88
N GLU A 883 -51.08 -22.04 17.71
CA GLU A 883 -50.48 -22.49 16.46
C GLU A 883 -49.06 -21.94 16.27
N PRO A 884 -48.13 -22.77 15.75
CA PRO A 884 -46.76 -22.34 15.48
C PRO A 884 -46.73 -21.34 14.31
N LEU A 885 -46.43 -20.08 14.62
CA LEU A 885 -46.27 -19.01 13.64
C LEU A 885 -44.87 -19.02 13.01
N GLY A 886 -43.85 -19.28 13.83
CA GLY A 886 -42.47 -19.15 13.39
C GLY A 886 -41.48 -19.42 14.50
N ARG A 887 -40.29 -18.86 14.34
CA ARG A 887 -39.21 -18.99 15.32
C ARG A 887 -38.60 -17.64 15.62
N ASN A 888 -38.22 -17.48 16.89
CA ASN A 888 -37.21 -16.53 17.30
C ASN A 888 -35.84 -17.18 17.07
N ALA A 889 -34.86 -16.39 16.65
CA ALA A 889 -33.52 -16.86 16.36
C ALA A 889 -32.49 -16.10 17.19
N ARG A 890 -31.49 -16.83 17.70
CA ARG A 890 -30.33 -16.26 18.40
C ARG A 890 -29.58 -15.31 17.47
N VAL A 891 -28.83 -14.37 18.06
CA VAL A 891 -27.94 -13.50 17.30
C VAL A 891 -26.58 -14.19 17.22
N GLU A 892 -26.26 -14.71 16.04
CA GLU A 892 -24.99 -15.33 15.71
C GLU A 892 -24.15 -14.38 14.86
N PHE A 893 -22.84 -14.59 14.87
CA PHE A 893 -21.90 -13.85 14.04
C PHE A 893 -20.75 -14.74 13.60
N ALA A 894 -20.36 -14.61 12.34
CA ALA A 894 -19.11 -15.12 11.82
C ALA A 894 -18.39 -14.03 11.03
N PHE A 895 -17.09 -13.88 11.23
CA PHE A 895 -16.31 -12.98 10.38
C PHE A 895 -14.89 -13.47 10.15
N ASP A 896 -14.39 -13.08 8.99
CA ASP A 896 -12.99 -13.20 8.61
C ASP A 896 -12.36 -11.80 8.52
N THR A 897 -11.11 -11.69 8.97
CA THR A 897 -10.32 -10.48 8.85
C THR A 897 -8.84 -10.81 8.70
N VAL A 898 -8.10 -9.90 8.07
CA VAL A 898 -6.64 -10.00 7.93
C VAL A 898 -5.98 -8.87 8.70
N VAL A 899 -4.91 -9.19 9.42
CA VAL A 899 -4.08 -8.23 10.14
C VAL A 899 -2.66 -8.30 9.60
N VAL A 900 -2.07 -7.14 9.28
CA VAL A 900 -0.71 -7.04 8.73
C VAL A 900 0.18 -6.26 9.69
N ALA A 901 1.30 -6.85 10.08
CA ALA A 901 2.36 -6.15 10.78
C ALA A 901 3.57 -5.94 9.88
N ALA A 902 4.29 -4.84 10.09
CA ALA A 902 5.55 -4.58 9.44
C ALA A 902 6.56 -4.04 10.45
N VAL A 903 7.80 -4.49 10.35
CA VAL A 903 8.92 -4.02 11.17
C VAL A 903 10.12 -3.63 10.30
N PRO A 904 11.02 -2.76 10.77
CA PRO A 904 12.26 -2.44 10.06
C PRO A 904 13.09 -3.69 9.74
N PRO A 905 14.07 -3.59 8.82
CA PRO A 905 14.87 -4.74 8.45
C PRO A 905 15.81 -5.17 9.56
N GLY A 906 15.84 -6.48 9.84
CA GLY A 906 16.73 -7.05 10.83
C GLY A 906 16.54 -8.55 11.01
N PRO A 907 17.49 -9.21 11.72
CA PRO A 907 17.59 -10.67 11.78
C PRO A 907 16.42 -11.38 12.49
N ARG A 908 15.55 -10.62 13.18
CA ARG A 908 14.40 -11.17 13.92
C ARG A 908 13.10 -11.15 13.12
N GLY A 909 12.95 -10.18 12.21
CA GLY A 909 11.69 -9.97 11.51
C GLY A 909 10.49 -9.81 12.46
N VAL A 910 9.34 -10.30 12.03
CA VAL A 910 8.07 -10.30 12.78
C VAL A 910 7.23 -11.53 12.44
N GLY A 911 6.66 -12.20 13.44
CA GLY A 911 5.82 -13.38 13.24
C GLY A 911 5.88 -14.39 14.38
N ASP A 912 4.93 -15.29 14.44
CA ASP A 912 4.91 -16.38 15.43
C ASP A 912 6.06 -17.38 15.20
N THR A 913 6.81 -17.60 16.26
CA THR A 913 8.02 -18.45 16.32
C THR A 913 7.86 -19.62 17.29
N ASP A 914 6.68 -19.80 17.89
CA ASP A 914 6.36 -20.94 18.74
C ASP A 914 6.07 -22.23 17.95
N GLY A 915 5.98 -22.15 16.62
CA GLY A 915 5.76 -23.29 15.72
C GLY A 915 4.29 -23.69 15.59
N ASN A 916 3.36 -22.88 16.07
CA ASN A 916 1.93 -23.08 15.85
C ASN A 916 1.40 -22.04 14.86
N ALA A 917 1.46 -22.34 13.56
CA ALA A 917 1.02 -21.41 12.52
C ALA A 917 -0.50 -21.30 12.42
N ASP A 918 -1.24 -22.36 12.74
CA ASP A 918 -2.71 -22.43 12.74
C ASP A 918 -3.21 -22.60 14.18
N GLU A 919 -3.32 -21.49 14.90
CA GLU A 919 -3.81 -21.49 16.27
C GLU A 919 -5.34 -21.53 16.31
N ARG A 920 -5.90 -22.59 16.90
CA ARG A 920 -7.34 -22.80 17.05
C ARG A 920 -7.73 -22.74 18.52
N SER A 921 -8.79 -22.01 18.85
CA SER A 921 -9.34 -21.99 20.20
C SER A 921 -10.04 -23.33 20.47
N PRO A 922 -10.29 -23.70 21.74
CA PRO A 922 -11.02 -24.93 22.05
C PRO A 922 -12.41 -25.04 21.39
N GLY A 923 -13.03 -23.93 21.02
CA GLY A 923 -14.33 -23.89 20.36
C GLY A 923 -14.31 -23.95 18.83
N TRP A 924 -13.14 -24.01 18.19
CA TRP A 924 -12.97 -24.08 16.72
C TRP A 924 -12.92 -25.51 16.20
#